data_AF-A0AAW9RRD6-F1
#
_entry.id   AF-A0AAW9RRD6-F1
#
_cell.length_a   1.000
_cell.length_b   1.000
_cell.length_c   1.000
_cell.angle_alpha   90.00
_cell.angle_beta   90.00
_cell.angle_gamma   90.00
#
_symmetry.space_group_name_H-M   'P 1'
#
loop_
_entity.id
_entity.type
_entity.pdbx_description
1 polymer ?
#
loop_
_entity_poly.entity_id
_entity_poly.type
_entity_poly.pdbx_seq_one_letter_code
_entity_poly.pdbx_strand_id
1 'polypeptide(L)'
;MTKTRNNHYVPQWYQQGFFEPGQNTYSYLDLIPPQHVRSDGRVVTGRSKFVSPTSRAFCQRDLYSTFFGTSVNDEIERKLFGDIDTRGAHAVRAFVGDDASEQHRHFKTFFEYLDIQKIRTPKGLDWLSAQYPRLTQNELMFEMQGIRMMHCTIWTEGVREIVSAQDADVKFIVSDHPVTVYNYAIPPDGTGNCYPKEPSIALKGSQTVFPLNRDFCLILTNLEYAEEHSANPLEKRTFAGNYRNSMVRTDAFIRTRKLASQEVIRINRLLKARARRYIAAGKEEWLFPEISSAEPWADLRGTFLPPKNDLWRFGGEMYARFENGEVYYQDAFGRTEKEREFLRKKPPAKTPHSRDPCGCGSSRAFGACCERKPVALRPTWAERSIRERNLMLFTGISKILGLAEDRDWATVRREITDEKIKEVYGIYDALWPRETNLLAMLPKPDGLARGIYTGFLHPSFISNSALGLSLYFDELLIEHPFIHPRTVNKEFSPLEHPKTYRQEFLKSVILFMAIMPLVEQGLVTLFPDPCNFDFHLRDQMFEMAKFRSQGMRVDPDEEPGLAELMKDDHKRSMLLLPREALRRQVLRNSPELDEKAVEDLLDGFEMLREQDPLAVLQEGSLEGGEGGGQFTPFKLAPNFEISMYLAQATGSCIVTDSVFRWRELVTAAGRGTQGAPPLSQLRAGMEQADFIFPYDVQEIAAFAGRRVFRGYPDIMRKVFKYLSAFPKGGAKPNFEASLNAEFKRVHASTVQVAKKSGAQLSEARVSCLLPAGGIQDNTVNRLLLMSSSEHHLASVPMALFVKGNGAER
;
A
#
# COMPACT_ATOMS: atom_id res chain seq x y z
N MET A 1 -23.02 6.36 -36.43
CA MET A 1 -21.75 5.59 -36.47
C MET A 1 -22.01 4.22 -35.86
N THR A 2 -21.56 3.15 -36.51
CA THR A 2 -21.63 1.78 -35.98
C THR A 2 -20.66 1.63 -34.80
N LYS A 3 -21.13 1.13 -33.65
CA LYS A 3 -20.30 0.92 -32.45
C LYS A 3 -19.30 -0.21 -32.70
N THR A 4 -18.05 -0.01 -32.29
CA THR A 4 -16.99 -1.03 -32.43
C THR A 4 -17.21 -2.10 -31.38
N ARG A 5 -17.67 -3.27 -31.82
CA ARG A 5 -17.95 -4.41 -30.94
C ARG A 5 -16.91 -5.50 -30.98
N ASN A 6 -16.10 -5.60 -32.03
CA ASN A 6 -15.00 -6.56 -32.08
C ASN A 6 -13.72 -5.82 -31.70
N ASN A 7 -13.26 -6.01 -30.47
CA ASN A 7 -12.09 -5.34 -29.93
C ASN A 7 -10.84 -6.16 -30.27
N HIS A 8 -9.90 -5.57 -30.99
CA HIS A 8 -8.59 -6.17 -31.20
C HIS A 8 -7.73 -5.91 -29.97
N TYR A 9 -7.45 -6.95 -29.19
CA TYR A 9 -6.61 -6.84 -28.00
C TYR A 9 -5.12 -6.99 -28.30
N VAL A 10 -4.79 -7.52 -29.48
CA VAL A 10 -3.49 -7.32 -30.14
C VAL A 10 -3.75 -6.46 -31.38
N PRO A 11 -3.25 -5.21 -31.46
CA PRO A 11 -3.56 -4.30 -32.55
C PRO A 11 -3.18 -4.84 -33.93
N GLN A 12 -4.03 -4.59 -34.93
CA GLN A 12 -3.79 -5.09 -36.29
C GLN A 12 -2.47 -4.58 -36.89
N TRP A 13 -2.10 -3.33 -36.64
CA TRP A 13 -0.82 -2.77 -37.13
C TRP A 13 0.39 -3.53 -36.58
N TYR A 14 0.30 -4.00 -35.33
CA TYR A 14 1.39 -4.75 -34.68
C TYR A 14 1.44 -6.17 -35.25
N GLN A 15 0.28 -6.80 -35.44
CA GLN A 15 0.18 -8.12 -36.07
C GLN A 15 0.80 -8.17 -37.49
N GLN A 16 0.69 -7.09 -38.27
CA GLN A 16 1.28 -7.00 -39.61
C GLN A 16 2.81 -7.16 -39.61
N GLY A 17 3.47 -6.83 -38.50
CA GLY A 17 4.91 -7.03 -38.33
C GLY A 17 5.36 -8.50 -38.31
N PHE A 18 4.42 -9.45 -38.28
CA PHE A 18 4.69 -10.89 -38.23
C PHE A 18 4.43 -11.62 -39.55
N PHE A 19 4.04 -10.91 -40.61
CA PHE A 19 3.86 -11.50 -41.93
C PHE A 19 5.19 -11.88 -42.59
N GLU A 20 5.15 -12.93 -43.42
CA GLU A 20 6.22 -13.17 -44.39
C GLU A 20 6.25 -12.05 -45.44
N PRO A 21 7.40 -11.80 -46.08
CA PRO A 21 7.53 -10.72 -47.04
C PRO A 21 6.56 -10.96 -48.22
N GLY A 22 5.78 -9.95 -48.58
CA GLY A 22 4.78 -10.05 -49.64
C GLY A 22 3.47 -10.77 -49.25
N GLN A 23 3.33 -11.22 -48.00
CA GLN A 23 2.09 -11.82 -47.49
C GLN A 23 1.25 -10.80 -46.72
N ASN A 24 -0.06 -11.04 -46.66
CA ASN A 24 -1.03 -10.27 -45.87
C ASN A 24 -1.83 -11.15 -44.88
N THR A 25 -1.39 -12.39 -44.69
CA THR A 25 -1.94 -13.37 -43.75
C THR A 25 -0.81 -14.12 -43.06
N TYR A 26 -1.13 -14.78 -41.95
CA TYR A 26 -0.22 -15.68 -41.25
C TYR A 26 -0.91 -16.99 -40.90
N SER A 27 -0.12 -17.97 -40.47
CA SER A 27 -0.63 -19.18 -39.83
C SER A 27 -1.07 -18.87 -38.40
N TYR A 28 -2.26 -19.29 -38.02
CA TYR A 28 -2.92 -19.00 -36.75
C TYR A 28 -3.37 -20.31 -36.09
N LEU A 29 -3.00 -20.52 -34.83
CA LEU A 29 -3.26 -21.74 -34.08
C LEU A 29 -4.08 -21.44 -32.83
N ASP A 30 -5.22 -22.12 -32.70
CA ASP A 30 -6.01 -22.26 -31.48
C ASP A 30 -5.46 -23.44 -30.66
N LEU A 31 -4.88 -23.13 -29.51
CA LEU A 31 -4.35 -24.08 -28.53
C LEU A 31 -5.46 -24.82 -27.79
N ILE A 32 -6.68 -24.25 -27.78
CA ILE A 32 -7.86 -24.81 -27.10
C ILE A 32 -9.05 -24.81 -28.08
N PRO A 33 -8.97 -25.61 -29.16
CA PRO A 33 -10.02 -25.70 -30.17
C PRO A 33 -11.35 -26.18 -29.56
N PRO A 34 -12.50 -25.72 -30.07
CA PRO A 34 -13.80 -26.11 -29.55
C PRO A 34 -14.02 -27.63 -29.66
N GLN A 35 -14.70 -28.20 -28.67
CA GLN A 35 -15.07 -29.61 -28.65
C GLN A 35 -16.55 -29.76 -29.00
N HIS A 36 -16.87 -30.70 -29.89
CA HIS A 36 -18.22 -30.99 -30.34
C HIS A 36 -18.62 -32.40 -29.93
N VAL A 37 -19.72 -32.54 -29.19
CA VAL A 37 -20.31 -33.84 -28.86
C VAL A 37 -21.20 -34.27 -30.02
N ARG A 38 -20.88 -35.40 -30.65
CA ARG A 38 -21.70 -36.00 -31.71
C ARG A 38 -22.94 -36.67 -31.13
N SER A 39 -23.91 -36.98 -31.99
CA SER A 39 -25.14 -37.67 -31.63
C SER A 39 -24.91 -39.07 -31.02
N ASP A 40 -23.74 -39.67 -31.25
CA ASP A 40 -23.30 -40.95 -30.65
C ASP A 40 -22.53 -40.78 -29.32
N GLY A 41 -22.47 -39.57 -28.77
CA GLY A 41 -21.76 -39.23 -27.53
C GLY A 41 -20.25 -39.03 -27.69
N ARG A 42 -19.66 -39.21 -28.88
CA ARG A 42 -18.23 -38.99 -29.10
C ARG A 42 -17.88 -37.51 -29.13
N VAL A 43 -16.82 -37.14 -28.43
CA VAL A 43 -16.26 -35.77 -28.46
C VAL A 43 -15.25 -35.65 -29.59
N VAL A 44 -15.48 -34.75 -30.54
CA VAL A 44 -14.55 -34.45 -31.63
C VAL A 44 -14.04 -33.02 -31.51
N THR A 45 -12.74 -32.86 -31.63
CA THR A 45 -12.07 -31.56 -31.61
C THR A 45 -12.26 -30.84 -32.95
N GLY A 46 -12.66 -29.57 -32.89
CA GLY A 46 -12.77 -28.69 -34.06
C GLY A 46 -11.42 -28.38 -34.69
N ARG A 47 -11.46 -27.65 -35.81
CA ARG A 47 -10.25 -27.17 -36.49
C ARG A 47 -9.47 -26.24 -35.55
N SER A 48 -8.18 -26.49 -35.38
CA SER A 48 -7.28 -25.67 -34.56
C SER A 48 -6.37 -24.74 -35.39
N LYS A 49 -6.12 -25.06 -36.66
CA LYS A 49 -5.18 -24.32 -37.52
C LYS A 49 -5.91 -23.53 -38.60
N PHE A 50 -5.52 -22.28 -38.81
CA PHE A 50 -6.14 -21.37 -39.76
C PHE A 50 -5.08 -20.55 -40.49
N VAL A 51 -5.40 -20.10 -41.71
CA VAL A 51 -4.73 -18.96 -42.33
C VAL A 51 -5.61 -17.76 -42.07
N SER A 52 -5.08 -16.72 -41.43
CA SER A 52 -5.89 -15.58 -40.99
C SER A 52 -5.27 -14.23 -41.40
N PRO A 53 -6.09 -13.28 -41.89
CA PRO A 53 -5.72 -11.88 -41.90
C PRO A 53 -5.82 -11.30 -40.48
N THR A 54 -5.23 -10.12 -40.25
CA THR A 54 -5.26 -9.43 -38.94
C THR A 54 -6.67 -9.08 -38.47
N SER A 55 -7.60 -8.86 -39.40
CA SER A 55 -8.99 -8.48 -39.11
C SER A 55 -9.82 -9.58 -38.42
N ARG A 56 -9.33 -10.83 -38.42
CA ARG A 56 -10.04 -11.99 -37.83
C ARG A 56 -9.31 -12.62 -36.65
N ALA A 57 -8.11 -12.15 -36.32
CA ALA A 57 -7.27 -12.74 -35.30
C ALA A 57 -7.05 -11.77 -34.14
N PHE A 58 -6.86 -12.37 -32.96
CA PHE A 58 -6.68 -11.66 -31.69
C PHE A 58 -7.73 -10.59 -31.41
N CYS A 59 -9.00 -10.91 -31.71
CA CYS A 59 -10.14 -10.07 -31.41
C CYS A 59 -11.17 -10.81 -30.55
N GLN A 60 -11.86 -10.06 -29.71
CA GLN A 60 -12.97 -10.58 -28.91
C GLN A 60 -14.10 -9.55 -28.91
N ARG A 61 -15.32 -10.07 -28.96
CA ARG A 61 -16.51 -9.21 -28.95
C ARG A 61 -16.76 -8.62 -27.56
N ASP A 62 -17.04 -7.33 -27.52
CA ASP A 62 -17.41 -6.51 -26.37
C ASP A 62 -16.43 -6.62 -25.18
N LEU A 63 -15.15 -6.87 -25.46
CA LEU A 63 -14.11 -7.03 -24.43
C LEU A 63 -13.89 -5.75 -23.61
N TYR A 64 -14.00 -4.59 -24.28
CA TYR A 64 -13.81 -3.27 -23.66
C TYR A 64 -15.07 -2.41 -23.62
N SER A 65 -16.21 -3.01 -23.96
CA SER A 65 -17.47 -2.28 -23.95
C SER A 65 -17.98 -2.13 -22.54
N THR A 66 -18.51 -0.95 -22.24
CA THR A 66 -19.28 -0.69 -21.00
C THR A 66 -20.78 -0.69 -21.31
N PHE A 67 -21.58 -1.05 -20.32
CA PHE A 67 -23.02 -1.29 -20.49
C PHE A 67 -23.83 -0.42 -19.53
N PHE A 68 -24.83 0.28 -20.07
CA PHE A 68 -25.80 1.07 -19.32
C PHE A 68 -27.21 0.60 -19.71
N GLY A 69 -27.71 -0.41 -19.00
CA GLY A 69 -28.87 -1.19 -19.44
C GLY A 69 -28.56 -1.92 -20.75
N THR A 70 -29.37 -1.67 -21.79
CA THR A 70 -29.16 -2.22 -23.14
C THR A 70 -28.21 -1.39 -24.00
N SER A 71 -27.81 -0.19 -23.53
CA SER A 71 -26.91 0.69 -24.26
C SER A 71 -25.46 0.24 -24.11
N VAL A 72 -24.82 -0.08 -25.22
CA VAL A 72 -23.37 -0.39 -25.31
C VAL A 72 -22.58 0.91 -25.51
N ASN A 73 -21.48 1.11 -24.79
CA ASN A 73 -20.55 2.22 -24.99
C ASN A 73 -19.16 1.66 -25.37
N ASP A 74 -18.58 2.18 -26.45
CA ASP A 74 -17.29 1.77 -27.04
C ASP A 74 -16.18 2.84 -26.90
N GLU A 75 -16.37 3.85 -26.03
CA GLU A 75 -15.41 4.94 -25.86
C GLU A 75 -14.02 4.48 -25.39
N ILE A 76 -13.93 3.38 -24.66
CA ILE A 76 -12.63 2.81 -24.26
C ILE A 76 -11.84 2.36 -25.50
N GLU A 77 -12.49 1.67 -26.44
CA GLU A 77 -11.85 1.34 -27.72
C GLU A 77 -11.49 2.61 -28.49
N ARG A 78 -12.44 3.51 -28.68
CA ARG A 78 -12.30 4.64 -29.59
C ARG A 78 -11.38 5.75 -29.09
N LYS A 79 -11.49 6.12 -27.80
CA LYS A 79 -10.79 7.27 -27.21
C LYS A 79 -9.51 6.85 -26.50
N LEU A 80 -9.54 5.77 -25.72
CA LEU A 80 -8.38 5.32 -24.96
C LEU A 80 -7.44 4.47 -25.82
N PHE A 81 -7.90 3.32 -26.30
CA PHE A 81 -7.05 2.42 -27.09
C PHE A 81 -6.70 2.99 -28.46
N GLY A 82 -7.60 3.74 -29.10
CA GLY A 82 -7.32 4.43 -30.37
C GLY A 82 -6.11 5.38 -30.30
N ASP A 83 -6.03 6.21 -29.26
CA ASP A 83 -4.88 7.10 -29.04
C ASP A 83 -3.60 6.31 -28.71
N ILE A 84 -3.69 5.39 -27.75
CA ILE A 84 -2.58 4.55 -27.31
C ILE A 84 -2.01 3.74 -28.47
N ASP A 85 -2.85 3.14 -29.31
CA ASP A 85 -2.42 2.31 -30.45
C ASP A 85 -1.77 3.17 -31.54
N THR A 86 -2.27 4.39 -31.75
CA THR A 86 -1.66 5.34 -32.68
C THR A 86 -0.26 5.71 -32.23
N ARG A 87 -0.11 6.18 -30.98
CA ARG A 87 1.19 6.56 -30.42
C ARG A 87 2.14 5.35 -30.28
N GLY A 88 1.60 4.20 -29.88
CA GLY A 88 2.31 2.93 -29.75
C GLY A 88 2.89 2.43 -31.06
N ALA A 89 2.17 2.59 -32.18
CA ALA A 89 2.68 2.21 -33.50
C ALA A 89 3.95 2.99 -33.89
N HIS A 90 4.00 4.29 -33.60
CA HIS A 90 5.21 5.09 -33.80
C HIS A 90 6.33 4.67 -32.86
N ALA A 91 6.01 4.44 -31.59
CA ALA A 91 7.00 4.04 -30.59
C ALA A 91 7.64 2.68 -30.91
N VAL A 92 6.86 1.65 -31.21
CA VAL A 92 7.41 0.33 -31.56
C VAL A 92 8.30 0.42 -32.82
N ARG A 93 7.90 1.19 -33.83
CA ARG A 93 8.75 1.42 -35.02
C ARG A 93 10.08 2.10 -34.68
N ALA A 94 10.08 3.09 -33.79
CA ALA A 94 11.30 3.76 -33.34
C ALA A 94 12.26 2.78 -32.64
N PHE A 95 11.73 1.84 -31.85
CA PHE A 95 12.54 0.80 -31.18
C PHE A 95 12.92 -0.37 -32.09
N VAL A 96 12.21 -0.61 -33.19
CA VAL A 96 12.67 -1.51 -34.27
C VAL A 96 13.88 -0.89 -34.98
N GLY A 97 13.83 0.41 -35.27
CA GLY A 97 14.96 1.17 -35.81
C GLY A 97 16.10 1.41 -34.82
N ASP A 98 17.15 2.06 -35.30
CA ASP A 98 18.40 2.38 -34.56
C ASP A 98 18.60 3.88 -34.31
N ASP A 99 17.64 4.73 -34.67
CA ASP A 99 17.68 6.18 -34.40
C ASP A 99 17.45 6.49 -32.91
N ALA A 100 18.53 6.85 -32.22
CA ALA A 100 18.51 7.20 -30.79
C ALA A 100 17.61 8.41 -30.47
N SER A 101 17.44 9.35 -31.39
CA SER A 101 16.61 10.55 -31.18
C SER A 101 15.13 10.19 -31.21
N GLU A 102 14.73 9.32 -32.13
CA GLU A 102 13.37 8.76 -32.19
C GLU A 102 13.08 7.90 -30.96
N GLN A 103 14.03 7.06 -30.55
CA GLN A 103 13.91 6.23 -29.34
C GLN A 103 13.74 7.08 -28.09
N HIS A 104 14.54 8.14 -27.92
CA HIS A 104 14.40 9.08 -26.80
C HIS A 104 13.01 9.72 -26.78
N ARG A 105 12.57 10.28 -27.92
CA ARG A 105 11.27 10.95 -28.06
C ARG A 105 10.10 10.02 -27.72
N HIS A 106 10.20 8.75 -28.09
CA HIS A 106 9.14 7.76 -27.91
C HIS A 106 9.32 6.87 -26.67
N PHE A 107 10.33 7.08 -25.84
CA PHE A 107 10.68 6.20 -24.72
C PHE A 107 9.51 5.97 -23.75
N LYS A 108 8.89 7.05 -23.25
CA LYS A 108 7.75 6.96 -22.33
C LYS A 108 6.56 6.25 -22.99
N THR A 109 6.24 6.64 -24.22
CA THR A 109 5.15 6.06 -25.01
C THR A 109 5.35 4.56 -25.26
N PHE A 110 6.59 4.11 -25.47
CA PHE A 110 6.92 2.71 -25.69
C PHE A 110 6.61 1.83 -24.47
N PHE A 111 7.06 2.24 -23.29
CA PHE A 111 6.77 1.50 -22.06
C PHE A 111 5.30 1.61 -21.62
N GLU A 112 4.65 2.75 -21.87
CA GLU A 112 3.20 2.90 -21.70
C GLU A 112 2.43 1.90 -22.58
N TYR A 113 2.82 1.78 -23.87
CA TYR A 113 2.24 0.82 -24.79
C TYR A 113 2.51 -0.63 -24.36
N LEU A 114 3.71 -0.93 -23.88
CA LEU A 114 4.05 -2.26 -23.38
C LEU A 114 3.17 -2.66 -22.18
N ASP A 115 2.99 -1.74 -21.23
CA ASP A 115 2.20 -1.95 -20.01
C ASP A 115 0.72 -2.20 -20.34
N ILE A 116 0.12 -1.34 -21.14
CA ILE A 116 -1.28 -1.50 -21.55
C ILE A 116 -1.48 -2.72 -22.44
N GLN A 117 -0.51 -3.06 -23.31
CA GLN A 117 -0.59 -4.25 -24.14
C GLN A 117 -0.57 -5.53 -23.31
N LYS A 118 0.10 -5.53 -22.15
CA LYS A 118 0.02 -6.62 -21.17
C LYS A 118 -1.37 -6.69 -20.53
N ILE A 119 -1.90 -5.56 -20.06
CA ILE A 119 -3.13 -5.51 -19.25
C ILE A 119 -4.39 -5.73 -20.09
N ARG A 120 -4.47 -5.18 -21.32
CA ARG A 120 -5.70 -5.19 -22.15
C ARG A 120 -6.10 -6.56 -22.69
N THR A 121 -5.18 -7.53 -22.69
CA THR A 121 -5.46 -8.87 -23.22
C THR A 121 -6.49 -9.59 -22.34
N PRO A 122 -7.23 -10.59 -22.87
CA PRO A 122 -8.14 -11.35 -22.02
C PRO A 122 -7.46 -12.00 -20.81
N LYS A 123 -6.21 -12.46 -20.96
CA LYS A 123 -5.41 -12.96 -19.83
C LYS A 123 -5.12 -11.87 -18.81
N GLY A 124 -4.75 -10.67 -19.26
CA GLY A 124 -4.48 -9.52 -18.40
C GLY A 124 -5.73 -9.05 -17.64
N LEU A 125 -6.89 -9.01 -18.32
CA LEU A 125 -8.17 -8.67 -17.70
C LEU A 125 -8.64 -9.73 -16.70
N ASP A 126 -8.45 -11.03 -17.00
CA ASP A 126 -8.75 -12.11 -16.05
C ASP A 126 -7.80 -12.05 -14.83
N TRP A 127 -6.52 -11.72 -15.04
CA TRP A 127 -5.57 -11.46 -13.95
C TRP A 127 -6.00 -10.29 -13.06
N LEU A 128 -6.44 -9.19 -13.68
CA LEU A 128 -6.91 -8.01 -12.97
C LEU A 128 -8.17 -8.34 -12.17
N SER A 129 -9.15 -9.01 -12.78
CA SER A 129 -10.37 -9.44 -12.10
C SER A 129 -10.08 -10.31 -10.87
N ALA A 130 -9.05 -11.16 -10.94
CA ALA A 130 -8.62 -12.00 -9.82
C ALA A 130 -8.02 -11.24 -8.63
N GLN A 131 -7.67 -9.95 -8.78
CA GLN A 131 -7.18 -9.11 -7.68
C GLN A 131 -8.31 -8.52 -6.82
N TYR A 132 -9.57 -8.67 -7.24
CA TYR A 132 -10.73 -8.06 -6.59
C TYR A 132 -11.72 -9.15 -6.18
N PRO A 133 -12.51 -8.97 -5.10
CA PRO A 133 -13.55 -9.93 -4.73
C PRO A 133 -14.58 -10.14 -5.83
N ARG A 134 -14.99 -9.05 -6.48
CA ARG A 134 -15.97 -9.02 -7.56
C ARG A 134 -15.85 -7.72 -8.33
N LEU A 135 -15.90 -7.83 -9.66
CA LEU A 135 -16.04 -6.67 -10.55
C LEU A 135 -17.14 -6.96 -11.57
N THR A 136 -18.00 -5.98 -11.80
CA THR A 136 -18.79 -5.90 -13.04
C THR A 136 -17.87 -5.54 -14.22
N GLN A 137 -18.36 -5.72 -15.44
CA GLN A 137 -17.61 -5.32 -16.64
C GLN A 137 -17.24 -3.82 -16.62
N ASN A 138 -18.14 -2.95 -16.17
CA ASN A 138 -17.88 -1.51 -16.10
C ASN A 138 -16.78 -1.19 -15.07
N GLU A 139 -16.82 -1.84 -13.91
CA GLU A 139 -15.79 -1.66 -12.88
C GLU A 139 -14.44 -2.21 -13.35
N LEU A 140 -14.40 -3.39 -13.99
CA LEU A 140 -13.17 -3.94 -14.56
C LEU A 140 -12.51 -2.98 -15.56
N MET A 141 -13.32 -2.34 -16.39
CA MET A 141 -12.84 -1.34 -17.34
C MET A 141 -12.34 -0.05 -16.67
N PHE A 142 -12.95 0.35 -15.55
CA PHE A 142 -12.47 1.47 -14.74
C PHE A 142 -11.15 1.14 -14.05
N GLU A 143 -11.06 -0.04 -13.41
CA GLU A 143 -9.86 -0.50 -12.72
C GLU A 143 -8.69 -0.70 -13.69
N MET A 144 -8.93 -1.22 -14.90
CA MET A 144 -7.91 -1.37 -15.94
C MET A 144 -7.27 -0.03 -16.31
N GLN A 145 -8.06 1.04 -16.38
CA GLN A 145 -7.55 2.38 -16.64
C GLN A 145 -6.73 2.92 -15.46
N GLY A 146 -7.17 2.63 -14.23
CA GLY A 146 -6.52 3.09 -13.00
C GLY A 146 -5.13 2.47 -12.77
N ILE A 147 -4.89 1.25 -13.25
CA ILE A 147 -3.61 0.54 -13.05
C ILE A 147 -2.62 0.68 -14.22
N ARG A 148 -2.86 1.59 -15.15
CA ARG A 148 -1.92 1.88 -16.23
C ARG A 148 -0.59 2.36 -15.68
N MET A 149 0.50 2.05 -16.38
CA MET A 149 1.89 2.36 -16.02
C MET A 149 2.45 1.59 -14.83
N MET A 150 1.72 0.61 -14.28
CA MET A 150 2.13 -0.12 -13.07
C MET A 150 3.51 -0.77 -13.20
N HIS A 151 3.83 -1.30 -14.39
CA HIS A 151 5.07 -2.05 -14.60
C HIS A 151 6.27 -1.17 -15.02
N CYS A 152 6.03 0.08 -15.41
CA CYS A 152 6.99 0.91 -16.13
C CYS A 152 8.27 1.15 -15.34
N THR A 153 8.18 1.54 -14.06
CA THR A 153 9.36 1.81 -13.22
C THR A 153 10.33 0.63 -13.17
N ILE A 154 9.82 -0.58 -12.91
CA ILE A 154 10.65 -1.79 -12.81
C ILE A 154 11.35 -2.08 -14.15
N TRP A 155 10.60 -1.95 -15.26
CA TRP A 155 11.13 -2.18 -16.61
C TRP A 155 12.16 -1.15 -17.04
N THR A 156 11.95 0.13 -16.74
CA THR A 156 12.85 1.22 -17.13
C THR A 156 14.11 1.28 -16.27
N GLU A 157 14.12 0.65 -15.09
CA GLU A 157 15.34 0.50 -14.28
C GLU A 157 16.08 -0.82 -14.54
N GLY A 158 15.49 -1.73 -15.33
CA GLY A 158 16.13 -2.99 -15.70
C GLY A 158 17.10 -2.85 -16.87
N VAL A 159 17.83 -3.95 -17.13
CA VAL A 159 18.61 -4.11 -18.35
C VAL A 159 17.67 -4.30 -19.53
N ARG A 160 17.83 -3.46 -20.55
CA ARG A 160 16.98 -3.44 -21.75
C ARG A 160 17.79 -3.93 -22.94
N GLU A 161 17.35 -5.02 -23.54
CA GLU A 161 17.98 -5.60 -24.70
C GLU A 161 16.98 -5.82 -25.84
N ILE A 162 17.39 -5.49 -27.07
CA ILE A 162 16.67 -5.83 -28.28
C ILE A 162 17.54 -6.81 -29.08
N VAL A 163 17.08 -8.05 -29.18
CA VAL A 163 17.76 -9.13 -29.91
C VAL A 163 17.23 -9.24 -31.34
N SER A 164 18.10 -9.63 -32.28
CA SER A 164 17.76 -9.81 -33.69
C SER A 164 17.70 -11.29 -34.07
N ALA A 165 16.67 -11.69 -34.80
CA ALA A 165 16.51 -12.98 -35.46
C ALA A 165 16.72 -12.87 -36.98
N GLN A 166 17.23 -11.73 -37.49
CA GLN A 166 17.37 -11.49 -38.94
C GLN A 166 18.17 -12.59 -39.65
N ASP A 167 19.24 -13.07 -39.02
CA ASP A 167 20.13 -14.10 -39.56
C ASP A 167 19.62 -15.53 -39.26
N ALA A 168 18.53 -15.70 -38.50
CA ALA A 168 17.94 -16.99 -38.18
C ALA A 168 16.88 -17.42 -39.20
N ASP A 169 16.81 -18.73 -39.47
CA ASP A 169 15.80 -19.33 -40.35
C ASP A 169 14.40 -19.33 -39.73
N VAL A 170 14.35 -19.36 -38.40
CA VAL A 170 13.12 -19.28 -37.60
C VAL A 170 12.95 -17.86 -37.08
N LYS A 171 11.73 -17.34 -37.17
CA LYS A 171 11.37 -15.99 -36.71
C LYS A 171 10.45 -16.02 -35.49
N PHE A 172 10.31 -14.88 -34.83
CA PHE A 172 9.45 -14.78 -33.64
C PHE A 172 7.97 -14.95 -33.98
N ILE A 173 7.24 -15.60 -33.08
CA ILE A 173 5.78 -15.72 -33.14
C ILE A 173 5.09 -14.59 -32.36
N VAL A 174 3.82 -14.36 -32.63
CA VAL A 174 2.95 -13.49 -31.83
C VAL A 174 1.92 -14.33 -31.07
N SER A 175 1.58 -13.95 -29.84
CA SER A 175 0.55 -14.61 -29.03
C SER A 175 -0.59 -13.66 -28.68
N ASP A 176 -1.67 -14.22 -28.16
CA ASP A 176 -2.80 -13.46 -27.61
C ASP A 176 -2.50 -12.77 -26.27
N HIS A 177 -1.28 -12.94 -25.75
CA HIS A 177 -0.71 -12.21 -24.63
C HIS A 177 0.76 -11.87 -24.95
N PRO A 178 1.02 -10.89 -25.83
CA PRO A 178 2.34 -10.72 -26.45
C PRO A 178 3.44 -10.25 -25.49
N VAL A 179 3.07 -9.66 -24.35
CA VAL A 179 4.01 -9.21 -23.30
C VAL A 179 4.03 -10.25 -22.17
N THR A 180 4.97 -11.19 -22.26
CA THR A 180 5.03 -12.37 -21.37
C THR A 180 6.18 -12.27 -20.37
N VAL A 181 6.08 -12.99 -19.25
CA VAL A 181 7.14 -13.07 -18.24
C VAL A 181 7.71 -14.48 -18.15
N TYR A 182 9.03 -14.57 -18.23
CA TYR A 182 9.83 -15.76 -17.98
C TYR A 182 10.49 -15.68 -16.60
N ASN A 183 10.43 -16.75 -15.83
CA ASN A 183 11.27 -16.96 -14.66
C ASN A 183 11.68 -18.42 -14.68
N TYR A 184 12.98 -18.69 -14.71
CA TYR A 184 13.49 -20.05 -14.91
C TYR A 184 13.13 -21.01 -13.77
N ALA A 185 12.88 -20.48 -12.56
CA ALA A 185 12.47 -21.25 -11.39
C ALA A 185 10.95 -21.46 -11.29
N ILE A 186 10.15 -20.82 -12.15
CA ILE A 186 8.68 -20.87 -12.07
C ILE A 186 8.09 -21.33 -13.42
N PRO A 187 7.86 -22.65 -13.59
CA PRO A 187 7.27 -23.17 -14.82
C PRO A 187 5.80 -22.72 -14.98
N PRO A 188 5.24 -22.73 -16.20
CA PRO A 188 3.88 -22.23 -16.48
C PRO A 188 2.76 -22.97 -15.75
N ASP A 189 2.96 -24.25 -15.45
CA ASP A 189 2.07 -25.15 -14.72
C ASP A 189 2.37 -25.22 -13.21
N GLY A 190 3.35 -24.44 -12.73
CA GLY A 190 3.71 -24.38 -11.32
C GLY A 190 2.58 -23.83 -10.44
N THR A 191 2.48 -24.37 -9.21
CA THR A 191 1.47 -23.92 -8.24
C THR A 191 1.55 -22.42 -7.99
N GLY A 192 0.42 -21.72 -8.11
CA GLY A 192 0.37 -20.25 -7.95
C GLY A 192 0.80 -19.46 -9.19
N ASN A 193 1.27 -20.14 -10.25
CA ASN A 193 1.65 -19.54 -11.54
C ASN A 193 0.75 -19.96 -12.71
N CYS A 194 -0.23 -20.82 -12.44
CA CYS A 194 -1.23 -21.22 -13.42
C CYS A 194 -2.09 -20.03 -13.88
N TYR A 195 -2.74 -20.18 -15.03
CA TYR A 195 -3.67 -19.19 -15.59
C TYR A 195 -4.61 -18.60 -14.52
N PRO A 196 -4.83 -17.27 -14.50
CA PRO A 196 -4.31 -16.26 -15.45
C PRO A 196 -2.92 -15.69 -15.07
N LYS A 197 -2.23 -16.26 -14.09
CA LYS A 197 -1.04 -15.67 -13.48
C LYS A 197 0.22 -15.84 -14.34
N GLU A 198 1.20 -14.99 -14.04
CA GLU A 198 2.58 -15.07 -14.50
C GLU A 198 3.51 -14.74 -13.32
N PRO A 199 4.82 -15.06 -13.42
CA PRO A 199 5.79 -14.61 -12.44
C PRO A 199 5.73 -13.09 -12.29
N SER A 200 5.84 -12.60 -11.06
CA SER A 200 5.93 -11.16 -10.83
C SER A 200 7.21 -10.62 -11.50
N ILE A 201 7.09 -9.50 -12.21
CA ILE A 201 8.24 -8.82 -12.83
C ILE A 201 9.22 -8.28 -11.77
N ALA A 202 8.77 -8.17 -10.52
CA ALA A 202 9.57 -7.73 -9.40
C ALA A 202 10.55 -8.81 -8.91
N LEU A 203 10.42 -10.08 -9.30
CA LEU A 203 11.35 -11.12 -8.87
C LEU A 203 12.68 -11.00 -9.60
N LYS A 204 13.81 -11.17 -8.92
CA LYS A 204 15.16 -11.03 -9.49
C LYS A 204 15.32 -11.87 -10.77
N GLY A 205 14.88 -13.13 -10.74
CA GLY A 205 14.98 -14.04 -11.89
C GLY A 205 13.93 -13.86 -12.99
N SER A 206 13.03 -12.87 -12.87
CA SER A 206 12.00 -12.61 -13.87
C SER A 206 12.54 -11.74 -15.02
N GLN A 207 12.12 -12.09 -16.23
CA GLN A 207 12.49 -11.43 -17.48
C GLN A 207 11.23 -11.21 -18.32
N THR A 208 10.96 -9.97 -18.71
CA THR A 208 9.81 -9.64 -19.58
C THR A 208 10.23 -9.74 -21.03
N VAL A 209 9.41 -10.39 -21.84
CA VAL A 209 9.70 -10.68 -23.25
C VAL A 209 8.57 -10.16 -24.12
N PHE A 210 8.93 -9.37 -25.13
CA PHE A 210 7.99 -8.76 -26.07
C PHE A 210 8.60 -8.73 -27.49
N PRO A 211 8.14 -9.60 -28.40
CA PRO A 211 8.49 -9.49 -29.82
C PRO A 211 8.07 -8.13 -30.37
N LEU A 212 8.97 -7.39 -31.03
CA LEU A 212 8.63 -6.11 -31.65
C LEU A 212 8.01 -6.32 -33.03
N ASN A 213 8.51 -7.32 -33.74
CA ASN A 213 8.03 -7.85 -35.02
C ASN A 213 8.59 -9.27 -35.19
N ARG A 214 8.53 -9.84 -36.40
CA ARG A 214 9.11 -11.17 -36.68
C ARG A 214 10.62 -11.28 -36.44
N ASP A 215 11.37 -10.18 -36.57
CA ASP A 215 12.84 -10.18 -36.56
C ASP A 215 13.45 -9.64 -35.28
N PHE A 216 12.74 -8.83 -34.49
CA PHE A 216 13.29 -8.21 -33.29
C PHE A 216 12.45 -8.54 -32.07
N CYS A 217 13.09 -8.76 -30.92
CA CYS A 217 12.43 -9.03 -29.65
C CYS A 217 13.09 -8.23 -28.52
N LEU A 218 12.27 -7.58 -27.70
CA LEU A 218 12.68 -6.94 -26.46
C LEU A 218 12.76 -7.97 -25.32
N ILE A 219 13.86 -7.96 -24.60
CA ILE A 219 14.07 -8.70 -23.35
C ILE A 219 14.44 -7.69 -22.27
N LEU A 220 13.67 -7.69 -21.18
CA LEU A 220 13.91 -6.87 -20.00
C LEU A 220 14.34 -7.76 -18.85
N THR A 221 15.52 -7.52 -18.29
CA THR A 221 16.09 -8.33 -17.20
C THR A 221 16.35 -7.46 -15.98
N ASN A 222 15.99 -7.92 -14.78
CA ASN A 222 16.34 -7.22 -13.55
C ASN A 222 17.87 -7.18 -13.35
N LEU A 223 18.40 -6.02 -12.96
CA LEU A 223 19.85 -5.75 -12.91
C LEU A 223 20.61 -6.79 -12.09
N GLU A 224 20.13 -7.11 -10.88
CA GLU A 224 20.76 -8.09 -9.98
C GLU A 224 20.95 -9.46 -10.65
N TYR A 225 19.98 -9.92 -11.44
CA TYR A 225 20.09 -11.21 -12.13
C TYR A 225 20.93 -11.13 -13.40
N ALA A 226 20.97 -9.97 -14.07
CA ALA A 226 21.86 -9.74 -15.20
C ALA A 226 23.34 -9.73 -14.78
N GLU A 227 23.65 -9.16 -13.61
CA GLU A 227 24.99 -9.10 -13.05
C GLU A 227 25.40 -10.42 -12.39
N GLU A 228 24.51 -10.99 -11.57
CA GLU A 228 24.76 -12.21 -10.80
C GLU A 228 23.69 -13.28 -11.08
N HIS A 229 24.03 -14.25 -11.93
CA HIS A 229 23.10 -15.32 -12.33
C HIS A 229 22.78 -16.31 -11.18
N SER A 230 23.53 -16.28 -10.08
CA SER A 230 23.28 -17.04 -8.84
C SER A 230 22.28 -16.39 -7.89
N ALA A 231 21.84 -15.16 -8.17
CA ALA A 231 20.84 -14.48 -7.35
C ALA A 231 19.57 -15.33 -7.23
N ASN A 232 18.98 -15.33 -6.03
CA ASN A 232 17.77 -16.11 -5.76
C ASN A 232 16.62 -15.63 -6.68
N PRO A 233 16.13 -16.48 -7.59
CA PRO A 233 15.20 -16.06 -8.63
C PRO A 233 13.79 -15.76 -8.11
N LEU A 234 13.48 -16.17 -6.88
CA LEU A 234 12.19 -16.00 -6.22
C LEU A 234 12.16 -14.85 -5.21
N GLU A 235 13.28 -14.17 -5.00
CA GLU A 235 13.32 -12.95 -4.20
C GLU A 235 12.91 -11.75 -5.04
N LYS A 236 12.27 -10.76 -4.41
CA LYS A 236 12.08 -9.45 -5.02
C LYS A 236 13.43 -8.79 -5.27
N ARG A 237 13.51 -8.07 -6.38
CA ARG A 237 14.62 -7.16 -6.65
C ARG A 237 14.70 -6.08 -5.58
N THR A 238 15.88 -5.50 -5.46
CA THR A 238 16.08 -4.35 -4.60
C THR A 238 15.19 -3.19 -5.05
N PHE A 239 14.50 -2.58 -4.08
CA PHE A 239 13.62 -1.43 -4.25
C PHE A 239 12.49 -1.61 -5.30
N ALA A 240 11.80 -2.75 -5.26
CA ALA A 240 10.76 -3.15 -6.23
C ALA A 240 9.41 -2.41 -6.15
N GLY A 241 9.38 -1.10 -5.91
CA GLY A 241 8.14 -0.31 -5.88
C GLY A 241 7.64 0.03 -7.28
N ASN A 242 6.32 -0.10 -7.51
CA ASN A 242 5.65 0.45 -8.69
C ASN A 242 5.52 1.98 -8.56
N TYR A 243 5.22 2.68 -9.67
CA TYR A 243 4.88 4.11 -9.70
C TYR A 243 5.89 5.06 -9.03
N ARG A 244 7.19 4.73 -9.04
CA ARG A 244 8.22 5.63 -8.50
C ARG A 244 8.67 6.66 -9.52
N ASN A 245 9.09 7.82 -9.00
CA ASN A 245 9.75 8.87 -9.76
C ASN A 245 11.23 8.51 -9.96
N SER A 246 11.52 7.84 -11.06
CA SER A 246 12.86 7.35 -11.42
C SER A 246 13.41 8.08 -12.63
N MET A 247 14.67 8.48 -12.58
CA MET A 247 15.43 9.03 -13.70
C MET A 247 16.15 7.90 -14.44
N VAL A 248 15.96 7.82 -15.75
CA VAL A 248 16.46 6.71 -16.57
C VAL A 248 17.16 7.20 -17.84
N ARG A 249 18.23 6.52 -18.21
CA ARG A 249 18.91 6.71 -19.49
C ARG A 249 18.07 6.13 -20.62
N THR A 250 17.56 6.99 -21.51
CA THR A 250 16.70 6.57 -22.62
C THR A 250 17.47 5.95 -23.79
N ASP A 251 18.77 6.24 -23.88
CA ASP A 251 19.69 5.74 -24.91
C ASP A 251 20.28 4.36 -24.57
N ALA A 252 20.16 3.91 -23.32
CA ALA A 252 20.74 2.66 -22.85
C ALA A 252 19.89 1.43 -23.25
N PHE A 253 20.15 0.93 -24.46
CA PHE A 253 19.67 -0.36 -24.99
C PHE A 253 20.84 -1.20 -25.53
N ILE A 254 20.83 -2.50 -25.21
CA ILE A 254 21.73 -3.49 -25.80
C ILE A 254 21.12 -3.97 -27.11
N ARG A 255 21.88 -3.96 -28.20
CA ARG A 255 21.41 -4.41 -29.54
C ARG A 255 22.42 -5.30 -30.27
N THR A 256 23.40 -5.82 -29.55
CA THR A 256 24.57 -6.49 -30.14
C THR A 256 24.30 -7.96 -30.48
N ARG A 257 23.30 -8.60 -29.84
CA ARG A 257 23.01 -10.02 -30.07
C ARG A 257 22.14 -10.29 -31.30
N LYS A 258 22.66 -11.15 -32.16
CA LYS A 258 21.90 -11.87 -33.18
C LYS A 258 21.72 -13.32 -32.74
N LEU A 259 20.48 -13.77 -32.66
CA LEU A 259 20.12 -15.09 -32.17
C LEU A 259 20.23 -16.14 -33.27
N ALA A 260 20.69 -17.33 -32.90
CA ALA A 260 20.56 -18.51 -33.74
C ALA A 260 19.12 -19.05 -33.74
N SER A 261 18.76 -19.87 -34.74
CA SER A 261 17.42 -20.47 -34.86
C SER A 261 16.97 -21.19 -33.59
N GLN A 262 17.87 -21.89 -32.89
CA GLN A 262 17.53 -22.58 -31.63
C GLN A 262 17.17 -21.62 -30.49
N GLU A 263 17.82 -20.47 -30.42
CA GLU A 263 17.51 -19.44 -29.42
C GLU A 263 16.15 -18.78 -29.72
N VAL A 264 15.83 -18.54 -31.00
CA VAL A 264 14.50 -18.07 -31.41
C VAL A 264 13.43 -19.10 -31.05
N ILE A 265 13.69 -20.39 -31.27
CA ILE A 265 12.77 -21.49 -30.89
C ILE A 265 12.50 -21.47 -29.37
N ARG A 266 13.53 -21.25 -28.53
CA ARG A 266 13.37 -21.16 -27.07
C ARG A 266 12.47 -19.98 -26.66
N ILE A 267 12.61 -18.82 -27.31
CA ILE A 267 11.73 -17.67 -27.10
C ILE A 267 10.30 -17.99 -27.55
N ASN A 268 10.13 -18.60 -28.73
CA ASN A 268 8.81 -19.01 -29.23
C ASN A 268 8.12 -20.02 -28.30
N ARG A 269 8.89 -20.91 -27.66
CA ARG A 269 8.36 -21.85 -26.66
C ARG A 269 7.80 -21.13 -25.43
N LEU A 270 8.49 -20.09 -24.93
CA LEU A 270 7.97 -19.22 -23.87
C LEU A 270 6.65 -18.56 -24.31
N LEU A 271 6.63 -17.94 -25.49
CA LEU A 271 5.46 -17.22 -25.99
C LEU A 271 4.24 -18.13 -26.14
N LYS A 272 4.45 -19.35 -26.66
CA LYS A 272 3.39 -20.37 -26.77
C LYS A 272 2.91 -20.85 -25.40
N ALA A 273 3.84 -21.14 -24.47
CA ALA A 273 3.49 -21.63 -23.14
C ALA A 273 2.77 -20.59 -22.27
N ARG A 274 2.96 -19.29 -22.57
CA ARG A 274 2.32 -18.18 -21.86
C ARG A 274 1.07 -17.63 -22.55
N ALA A 275 0.80 -18.04 -23.79
CA ALA A 275 -0.44 -17.71 -24.49
C ALA A 275 -1.65 -18.26 -23.71
N ARG A 276 -2.78 -17.57 -23.80
CA ARG A 276 -4.06 -18.05 -23.24
C ARG A 276 -4.66 -19.11 -24.15
N ARG A 277 -4.77 -18.81 -25.45
CA ARG A 277 -5.48 -19.63 -26.42
C ARG A 277 -4.90 -19.55 -27.82
N TYR A 278 -4.40 -18.42 -28.27
CA TYR A 278 -4.00 -18.25 -29.67
C TYR A 278 -2.54 -17.82 -29.85
N ILE A 279 -1.91 -18.36 -30.89
CA ILE A 279 -0.61 -17.91 -31.42
C ILE A 279 -0.62 -17.82 -32.94
N ALA A 280 0.24 -16.97 -33.51
CA ALA A 280 0.39 -16.80 -34.94
C ALA A 280 1.84 -16.58 -35.38
N ALA A 281 2.14 -16.95 -36.62
CA ALA A 281 3.48 -16.87 -37.19
C ALA A 281 3.42 -16.82 -38.72
N GLY A 282 4.42 -16.18 -39.34
CA GLY A 282 4.53 -16.10 -40.80
C GLY A 282 4.52 -17.48 -41.47
N LYS A 283 5.10 -18.49 -40.82
CA LYS A 283 5.09 -19.89 -41.28
C LYS A 283 4.50 -20.84 -40.25
N GLU A 284 3.86 -21.92 -40.72
CA GLU A 284 3.15 -22.87 -39.87
C GLU A 284 4.10 -23.63 -38.94
N GLU A 285 5.26 -24.03 -39.44
CA GLU A 285 6.27 -24.81 -38.71
C GLU A 285 6.77 -24.09 -37.44
N TRP A 286 6.74 -22.76 -37.40
CA TRP A 286 7.19 -21.98 -36.24
C TRP A 286 6.21 -22.00 -35.07
N LEU A 287 4.97 -22.46 -35.28
CA LEU A 287 3.94 -22.58 -34.25
C LEU A 287 4.14 -23.80 -33.33
N PHE A 288 5.12 -24.66 -33.62
CA PHE A 288 5.40 -25.88 -32.87
C PHE A 288 6.85 -25.93 -32.35
N PRO A 289 7.29 -24.92 -31.57
CA PRO A 289 8.66 -24.85 -31.06
C PRO A 289 9.05 -26.04 -30.17
N GLU A 290 8.07 -26.71 -29.54
CA GLU A 290 8.27 -27.91 -28.72
C GLU A 290 8.79 -29.12 -29.49
N ILE A 291 8.60 -29.18 -30.82
CA ILE A 291 9.11 -30.27 -31.65
C ILE A 291 10.64 -30.20 -31.74
N SER A 292 11.19 -28.99 -31.76
CA SER A 292 12.63 -28.72 -31.92
C SER A 292 13.35 -28.38 -30.62
N SER A 293 12.62 -28.18 -29.52
CA SER A 293 13.17 -27.90 -28.19
C SER A 293 12.40 -28.65 -27.11
N ALA A 294 12.94 -29.80 -26.69
CA ALA A 294 12.44 -30.63 -25.59
C ALA A 294 13.16 -30.35 -24.25
N GLU A 295 13.97 -29.28 -24.18
CA GLU A 295 14.78 -28.94 -23.00
C GLU A 295 13.90 -28.66 -21.77
N PRO A 296 14.37 -28.86 -20.54
CA PRO A 296 13.66 -28.40 -19.34
C PRO A 296 13.42 -26.88 -19.33
N TRP A 297 12.32 -26.42 -18.69
CA TRP A 297 11.97 -24.99 -18.62
C TRP A 297 13.09 -24.11 -18.03
N ALA A 298 13.76 -24.61 -16.99
CA ALA A 298 14.85 -23.92 -16.32
C ALA A 298 16.07 -23.74 -17.23
N ASP A 299 16.26 -24.62 -18.20
CA ASP A 299 17.44 -24.61 -19.09
C ASP A 299 17.31 -23.60 -20.23
N LEU A 300 16.09 -23.07 -20.46
CA LEU A 300 15.86 -21.98 -21.41
C LEU A 300 16.59 -20.68 -21.01
N ARG A 301 16.98 -20.53 -19.73
CA ARG A 301 17.52 -19.30 -19.14
C ARG A 301 18.69 -18.70 -19.89
N GLY A 302 19.54 -19.54 -20.51
CA GLY A 302 20.73 -19.08 -21.22
C GLY A 302 20.42 -18.09 -22.34
N THR A 303 19.31 -18.29 -23.05
CA THR A 303 18.90 -17.44 -24.18
C THR A 303 18.46 -16.04 -23.77
N PHE A 304 17.94 -15.87 -22.55
CA PHE A 304 17.41 -14.61 -22.07
C PHE A 304 18.45 -13.72 -21.38
N LEU A 305 19.64 -14.23 -21.10
CA LEU A 305 20.68 -13.46 -20.41
C LEU A 305 21.32 -12.43 -21.36
N PRO A 306 21.42 -11.16 -20.92
CA PRO A 306 22.10 -10.13 -21.70
C PRO A 306 23.62 -10.36 -21.75
N PRO A 307 24.32 -9.82 -22.77
CA PRO A 307 25.77 -9.91 -22.87
C PRO A 307 26.45 -9.09 -21.75
N LYS A 308 27.36 -9.74 -21.01
CA LYS A 308 28.08 -9.14 -19.87
C LYS A 308 28.83 -7.85 -20.22
N ASN A 309 29.38 -7.76 -21.42
CA ASN A 309 30.23 -6.64 -21.85
C ASN A 309 29.47 -5.32 -22.07
N ASP A 310 28.13 -5.35 -22.16
CA ASP A 310 27.30 -4.15 -22.33
C ASP A 310 26.55 -3.74 -21.05
N LEU A 311 26.73 -4.49 -19.94
CA LEU A 311 26.03 -4.22 -18.68
C LEU A 311 26.45 -2.91 -18.01
N TRP A 312 27.65 -2.40 -18.27
CA TRP A 312 28.16 -1.14 -17.73
C TRP A 312 27.29 0.09 -18.04
N ARG A 313 26.39 -0.01 -19.04
CA ARG A 313 25.41 1.03 -19.37
C ARG A 313 24.26 1.13 -18.36
N PHE A 314 24.10 0.10 -17.54
CA PHE A 314 23.08 -0.05 -16.52
C PHE A 314 23.72 -0.06 -15.13
N GLY A 315 22.94 0.31 -14.11
CA GLY A 315 23.45 0.43 -12.74
C GLY A 315 24.23 1.72 -12.49
N GLY A 316 25.12 1.69 -11.49
CA GLY A 316 25.89 2.86 -11.03
C GLY A 316 25.07 3.87 -10.21
N GLU A 317 25.66 5.04 -9.97
CA GLU A 317 25.00 6.18 -9.33
C GLU A 317 24.81 7.31 -10.35
N MET A 318 23.65 7.97 -10.32
CA MET A 318 23.31 9.10 -11.19
C MET A 318 23.27 10.39 -10.37
N TYR A 319 23.88 11.44 -10.90
CA TYR A 319 23.82 12.79 -10.36
C TYR A 319 23.36 13.75 -11.45
N ALA A 320 22.36 14.58 -11.15
CA ALA A 320 21.91 15.65 -12.05
C ALA A 320 21.78 16.95 -11.27
N ARG A 321 22.32 18.05 -11.81
CA ARG A 321 22.16 19.39 -11.25
C ARG A 321 21.11 20.14 -12.06
N PHE A 322 20.08 20.64 -11.39
CA PHE A 322 19.05 21.47 -12.01
C PHE A 322 19.45 22.95 -12.04
N GLU A 323 18.74 23.75 -12.84
CA GLU A 323 18.98 25.19 -13.00
C GLU A 323 18.85 25.96 -11.66
N ASN A 324 17.98 25.48 -10.76
CA ASN A 324 17.81 26.05 -9.42
C ASN A 324 18.94 25.69 -8.43
N GLY A 325 19.96 24.95 -8.87
CA GLY A 325 21.10 24.51 -8.06
C GLY A 325 20.86 23.21 -7.26
N GLU A 326 19.65 22.65 -7.27
CA GLU A 326 19.36 21.38 -6.61
C GLU A 326 20.09 20.22 -7.31
N VAL A 327 20.62 19.30 -6.51
CA VAL A 327 21.30 18.10 -7.00
C VAL A 327 20.40 16.90 -6.74
N TYR A 328 20.00 16.24 -7.82
CA TYR A 328 19.37 14.94 -7.80
C TYR A 328 20.43 13.85 -7.69
N TYR A 329 20.17 12.87 -6.83
CA TYR A 329 20.93 11.63 -6.72
C TYR A 329 20.00 10.45 -6.96
N GLN A 330 20.50 9.41 -7.60
CA GLN A 330 19.83 8.12 -7.70
C GLN A 330 20.83 6.96 -7.71
N ASP A 331 20.57 5.89 -6.97
CA ASP A 331 21.34 4.65 -7.09
C ASP A 331 20.88 3.78 -8.29
N ALA A 332 21.54 2.62 -8.46
CA ALA A 332 21.26 1.66 -9.52
C ALA A 332 19.82 1.11 -9.51
N PHE A 333 19.09 1.27 -8.41
CA PHE A 333 17.75 0.72 -8.18
C PHE A 333 16.68 1.81 -8.10
N GLY A 334 17.03 3.08 -8.33
CA GLY A 334 16.07 4.18 -8.31
C GLY A 334 15.89 4.86 -6.95
N ARG A 335 16.72 4.58 -5.94
CA ARG A 335 16.64 5.23 -4.62
C ARG A 335 17.27 6.61 -4.67
N THR A 336 16.56 7.62 -4.16
CA THR A 336 16.98 9.02 -4.17
C THR A 336 17.81 9.43 -2.95
N GLU A 337 18.05 8.49 -2.03
CA GLU A 337 19.00 8.62 -0.94
C GLU A 337 19.74 7.30 -0.73
N LYS A 338 20.95 7.38 -0.15
CA LYS A 338 21.72 6.20 0.22
C LYS A 338 21.07 5.48 1.40
N GLU A 339 21.25 4.18 1.41
CA GLU A 339 20.79 3.35 2.51
C GLU A 339 21.45 3.74 3.83
N ARG A 340 20.68 3.66 4.92
CA ARG A 340 21.16 3.99 6.25
C ARG A 340 21.58 2.71 6.96
N GLU A 341 22.89 2.47 7.03
CA GLU A 341 23.45 1.22 7.56
C GLU A 341 22.96 0.88 8.97
N PHE A 342 22.78 1.87 9.84
CA PHE A 342 22.30 1.65 11.21
C PHE A 342 20.86 1.11 11.30
N LEU A 343 20.08 1.22 10.22
CA LEU A 343 18.74 0.62 10.12
C LEU A 343 18.78 -0.83 9.62
N ARG A 344 19.91 -1.30 9.08
CA ARG A 344 20.04 -2.67 8.58
C ARG A 344 20.28 -3.66 9.74
N LYS A 345 19.77 -4.88 9.55
CA LYS A 345 20.03 -6.03 10.41
C LYS A 345 20.57 -7.15 9.54
N LYS A 346 21.54 -7.90 10.05
CA LYS A 346 21.99 -9.13 9.42
C LYS A 346 21.03 -10.26 9.82
N PRO A 347 20.27 -10.86 8.89
CA PRO A 347 19.44 -12.01 9.22
C PRO A 347 20.32 -13.16 9.74
N PRO A 348 19.83 -13.94 10.72
CA PRO A 348 20.58 -15.07 11.23
C PRO A 348 20.78 -16.12 10.12
N ALA A 349 21.99 -16.65 10.01
CA ALA A 349 22.33 -17.66 8.99
C ALA A 349 21.63 -19.01 9.20
N LYS A 350 21.16 -19.27 10.43
CA LYS A 350 20.40 -20.46 10.81
C LYS A 350 19.07 -20.03 11.43
N THR A 351 18.08 -20.90 11.35
CA THR A 351 16.81 -20.70 12.04
C THR A 351 17.04 -20.56 13.54
N PRO A 352 16.54 -19.50 14.20
CA PRO A 352 16.66 -19.34 15.65
C PRO A 352 15.97 -20.45 16.43
N HIS A 353 16.38 -20.69 17.67
CA HIS A 353 15.66 -21.57 18.57
C HIS A 353 14.36 -20.93 19.06
N SER A 354 13.41 -21.76 19.47
CA SER A 354 12.05 -21.33 19.87
C SER A 354 12.04 -20.26 20.99
N ARG A 355 13.02 -20.27 21.90
CA ARG A 355 13.16 -19.28 23.00
C ARG A 355 13.99 -18.05 22.62
N ASP A 356 14.69 -18.06 21.50
CA ASP A 356 15.52 -16.93 21.07
C ASP A 356 14.64 -15.74 20.69
N PRO A 357 15.15 -14.50 20.78
CA PRO A 357 14.44 -13.33 20.28
C PRO A 357 14.09 -13.46 18.80
N CYS A 358 12.86 -13.11 18.44
CA CYS A 358 12.43 -13.16 17.05
C CYS A 358 13.11 -12.07 16.20
N GLY A 359 13.62 -12.44 15.02
CA GLY A 359 14.29 -11.50 14.09
C GLY A 359 13.39 -10.39 13.53
N CYS A 360 12.07 -10.50 13.66
CA CYS A 360 11.14 -9.45 13.22
C CYS A 360 11.08 -8.23 14.16
N GLY A 361 11.78 -8.26 15.30
CA GLY A 361 11.85 -7.12 16.22
C GLY A 361 10.57 -6.90 17.04
N SER A 362 9.74 -7.94 17.21
CA SER A 362 8.47 -7.89 17.95
C SER A 362 8.60 -8.03 19.47
N SER A 363 9.83 -8.12 20.00
CA SER A 363 10.21 -8.53 21.37
C SER A 363 9.72 -9.92 21.85
N ARG A 364 8.94 -10.64 21.05
CA ARG A 364 8.48 -12.00 21.37
C ARG A 364 9.58 -13.03 21.06
N ALA A 365 9.57 -14.14 21.80
CA ALA A 365 10.37 -15.31 21.45
C ALA A 365 9.96 -15.87 20.08
N PHE A 366 10.91 -16.40 19.32
CA PHE A 366 10.71 -16.88 17.95
C PHE A 366 9.56 -17.89 17.85
N GLY A 367 9.46 -18.82 18.80
CA GLY A 367 8.41 -19.85 18.85
C GLY A 367 6.99 -19.33 19.12
N ALA A 368 6.90 -18.19 19.79
CA ALA A 368 5.64 -17.47 20.02
C ALA A 368 5.36 -16.43 18.92
N CYS A 369 6.20 -16.35 17.90
CA CYS A 369 6.14 -15.32 16.86
C CYS A 369 6.25 -15.92 15.46
N CYS A 370 7.42 -15.85 14.82
CA CYS A 370 7.57 -16.19 13.40
C CYS A 370 7.76 -17.69 13.13
N GLU A 371 8.06 -18.53 14.12
CA GLU A 371 8.30 -19.98 13.91
C GLU A 371 7.14 -20.65 13.16
N ARG A 372 5.90 -20.34 13.54
CA ARG A 372 4.67 -20.93 12.97
C ARG A 372 4.17 -20.22 11.72
N LYS A 373 4.82 -19.13 11.30
CA LYS A 373 4.40 -18.32 10.15
C LYS A 373 5.19 -18.73 8.90
N PRO A 374 4.53 -18.90 7.74
CA PRO A 374 5.22 -18.94 6.46
C PRO A 374 6.13 -17.71 6.29
N VAL A 375 7.28 -17.88 5.64
CA VAL A 375 8.27 -16.79 5.46
C VAL A 375 7.64 -15.53 4.85
N ALA A 376 6.76 -15.72 3.85
CA ALA A 376 6.09 -14.62 3.15
C ALA A 376 5.11 -13.81 4.04
N LEU A 377 4.68 -14.36 5.18
CA LEU A 377 3.83 -13.67 6.16
C LEU A 377 4.62 -13.08 7.35
N ARG A 378 5.96 -13.15 7.32
CA ARG A 378 6.82 -12.56 8.35
C ARG A 378 7.17 -11.13 7.97
N PRO A 379 7.11 -10.16 8.90
CA PRO A 379 7.76 -8.87 8.72
C PRO A 379 9.26 -9.05 8.45
N THR A 380 9.86 -8.08 7.77
CA THR A 380 11.28 -8.13 7.39
C THR A 380 12.21 -8.35 8.58
N TRP A 381 13.22 -9.20 8.39
CA TRP A 381 14.32 -9.44 9.34
C TRP A 381 15.59 -8.68 8.95
N ALA A 382 15.61 -8.06 7.76
CA ALA A 382 16.77 -7.36 7.22
C ALA A 382 16.88 -5.90 7.69
N GLU A 383 15.85 -5.38 8.36
CA GLU A 383 15.80 -3.99 8.84
C GLU A 383 15.21 -3.89 10.23
N ARG A 384 15.63 -2.86 10.97
CA ARG A 384 15.03 -2.47 12.26
C ARG A 384 13.52 -2.29 12.08
N SER A 385 12.75 -3.00 12.90
CA SER A 385 11.29 -3.00 12.85
C SER A 385 10.68 -1.65 13.25
N ILE A 386 9.38 -1.48 13.02
CA ILE A 386 8.63 -0.29 13.48
C ILE A 386 8.84 -0.07 14.98
N ARG A 387 8.70 -1.14 15.77
CA ARG A 387 8.92 -1.10 17.22
C ARG A 387 10.36 -0.70 17.58
N GLU A 388 11.36 -1.31 16.95
CA GLU A 388 12.77 -0.98 17.22
C GLU A 388 13.06 0.51 16.94
N ARG A 389 12.54 1.05 15.83
CA ARG A 389 12.70 2.47 15.47
C ARG A 389 12.01 3.39 16.48
N ASN A 390 10.80 3.07 16.93
CA ASN A 390 10.11 3.85 17.97
C ASN A 390 10.87 3.85 19.30
N LEU A 391 11.47 2.73 19.71
CA LEU A 391 12.29 2.69 20.93
C LEU A 391 13.55 3.56 20.81
N MET A 392 14.18 3.56 19.63
CA MET A 392 15.31 4.45 19.34
C MET A 392 14.89 5.93 19.41
N LEU A 393 13.74 6.27 18.82
CA LEU A 393 13.18 7.63 18.90
C LEU A 393 12.89 8.03 20.34
N PHE A 394 12.25 7.16 21.12
CA PHE A 394 11.94 7.41 22.53
C PHE A 394 13.18 7.64 23.38
N THR A 395 14.22 6.84 23.17
CA THR A 395 15.52 7.03 23.82
C THR A 395 16.13 8.38 23.42
N GLY A 396 16.07 8.73 22.13
CA GLY A 396 16.56 10.02 21.61
C GLY A 396 15.83 11.21 22.23
N ILE A 397 14.50 11.22 22.20
CA ILE A 397 13.67 12.27 22.78
C ILE A 397 13.95 12.41 24.28
N SER A 398 13.99 11.29 25.01
CA SER A 398 14.24 11.30 26.46
C SER A 398 15.59 11.94 26.80
N LYS A 399 16.61 11.70 25.98
CA LYS A 399 17.94 12.30 26.15
C LYS A 399 17.96 13.78 25.79
N ILE A 400 17.39 14.18 24.64
CA ILE A 400 17.40 15.57 24.16
C ILE A 400 16.61 16.48 25.11
N LEU A 401 15.49 15.98 25.62
CA LEU A 401 14.60 16.73 26.51
C LEU A 401 14.97 16.60 27.99
N GLY A 402 15.94 15.76 28.36
CA GLY A 402 16.36 15.57 29.75
C GLY A 402 15.31 14.87 30.63
N LEU A 403 14.46 14.01 30.04
CA LEU A 403 13.33 13.38 30.76
C LEU A 403 13.75 12.27 31.73
N ALA A 404 15.00 11.82 31.66
CA ALA A 404 15.55 10.81 32.57
C ALA A 404 16.03 11.41 33.90
N GLU A 405 16.13 12.74 33.97
CA GLU A 405 16.39 13.48 35.20
C GLU A 405 15.01 13.73 35.83
N ASP A 406 14.82 13.53 37.14
CA ASP A 406 13.54 13.73 37.87
C ASP A 406 13.09 15.21 37.82
N ARG A 407 12.67 15.67 36.65
CA ARG A 407 12.38 17.06 36.31
C ARG A 407 10.90 17.26 36.13
N ASP A 408 10.40 18.36 36.64
CA ASP A 408 9.01 18.72 36.41
C ASP A 408 8.78 19.13 34.94
N TRP A 409 7.57 18.85 34.44
CA TRP A 409 7.21 19.09 33.05
C TRP A 409 7.21 20.58 32.66
N ALA A 410 6.98 21.50 33.61
CA ALA A 410 7.03 22.93 33.32
C ALA A 410 8.46 23.39 33.02
N THR A 411 9.44 22.91 33.79
CA THR A 411 10.87 23.14 33.54
C THR A 411 11.29 22.58 32.18
N VAL A 412 10.89 21.34 31.85
CA VAL A 412 11.17 20.76 30.52
C VAL A 412 10.59 21.65 29.41
N ARG A 413 9.34 22.10 29.53
CA ARG A 413 8.70 22.98 28.54
C ARG A 413 9.41 24.31 28.35
N ARG A 414 9.86 24.96 29.43
CA ARG A 414 10.63 26.22 29.35
C ARG A 414 11.94 26.05 28.59
N GLU A 415 12.57 24.88 28.67
CA GLU A 415 13.86 24.60 28.07
C GLU A 415 13.82 23.90 26.69
N ILE A 416 12.64 23.64 26.13
CA ILE A 416 12.54 23.15 24.75
C ILE A 416 12.90 24.30 23.81
N THR A 417 14.11 24.27 23.25
CA THR A 417 14.57 25.23 22.25
C THR A 417 14.23 24.77 20.83
N ASP A 418 14.33 25.70 19.87
CA ASP A 418 14.13 25.42 18.45
C ASP A 418 15.16 24.38 17.93
N GLU A 419 16.38 24.38 18.47
CA GLU A 419 17.41 23.38 18.19
C GLU A 419 17.01 21.99 18.69
N LYS A 420 16.44 21.87 19.90
CA LYS A 420 15.96 20.59 20.43
C LYS A 420 14.82 20.03 19.58
N ILE A 421 13.90 20.88 19.13
CA ILE A 421 12.81 20.50 18.21
C ILE A 421 13.41 19.96 16.91
N LYS A 422 14.35 20.72 16.31
CA LYS A 422 15.04 20.33 15.08
C LYS A 422 15.80 19.02 15.23
N GLU A 423 16.47 18.79 16.36
CA GLU A 423 17.21 17.56 16.64
C GLU A 423 16.27 16.35 16.73
N VAL A 424 15.14 16.46 17.44
CA VAL A 424 14.14 15.38 17.53
C VAL A 424 13.55 15.05 16.16
N TYR A 425 13.14 16.06 15.39
CA TYR A 425 12.66 15.83 14.02
C TYR A 425 13.77 15.29 13.11
N GLY A 426 15.03 15.64 13.36
CA GLY A 426 16.19 15.07 12.69
C GLY A 426 16.36 13.58 12.99
N ILE A 427 16.13 13.14 14.23
CA ILE A 427 16.11 11.71 14.57
C ILE A 427 14.92 11.01 13.90
N TYR A 428 13.73 11.62 13.89
CA TYR A 428 12.57 11.04 13.21
C TYR A 428 12.82 10.87 11.71
N ASP A 429 13.35 11.90 11.04
CA ASP A 429 13.83 11.82 9.66
C ASP A 429 14.82 10.68 9.51
N ALA A 430 15.86 10.62 10.37
CA ALA A 430 16.92 9.61 10.37
C ALA A 430 16.38 8.16 10.48
N LEU A 431 15.31 7.94 11.25
CA LEU A 431 14.72 6.62 11.44
C LEU A 431 13.77 6.21 10.31
N TRP A 432 13.23 7.17 9.56
CA TRP A 432 12.20 6.92 8.55
C TRP A 432 12.59 7.50 7.18
N PRO A 433 13.67 7.02 6.52
CA PRO A 433 14.00 7.46 5.17
C PRO A 433 12.82 7.28 4.21
N ARG A 434 12.69 8.15 3.21
CA ARG A 434 11.57 8.13 2.25
C ARG A 434 11.54 6.84 1.43
N GLU A 435 12.68 6.19 1.28
CA GLU A 435 12.83 4.91 0.57
C GLU A 435 12.45 3.68 1.45
N THR A 436 11.90 3.89 2.66
CA THR A 436 11.49 2.80 3.55
C THR A 436 10.36 1.98 2.93
N ASN A 437 10.57 0.66 2.80
CA ASN A 437 9.50 -0.27 2.44
C ASN A 437 8.61 -0.59 3.66
N LEU A 438 7.71 0.33 4.00
CA LEU A 438 6.84 0.20 5.17
C LEU A 438 5.98 -1.06 5.12
N LEU A 439 5.45 -1.43 3.94
CA LEU A 439 4.66 -2.66 3.78
C LEU A 439 5.44 -3.89 4.23
N ALA A 440 6.73 -4.02 3.93
CA ALA A 440 7.55 -5.16 4.37
C ALA A 440 7.74 -5.21 5.90
N MET A 441 7.59 -4.08 6.59
CA MET A 441 7.72 -3.96 8.05
C MET A 441 6.41 -4.18 8.79
N LEU A 442 5.27 -3.89 8.14
CA LEU A 442 3.94 -4.06 8.72
C LEU A 442 3.61 -5.54 8.96
N PRO A 443 2.80 -5.85 9.99
CA PRO A 443 2.24 -7.19 10.17
C PRO A 443 1.43 -7.61 8.94
N LYS A 444 1.31 -8.93 8.73
CA LYS A 444 0.56 -9.52 7.62
C LYS A 444 -0.73 -10.18 8.10
N PRO A 445 -1.69 -10.49 7.21
CA PRO A 445 -2.88 -11.26 7.55
C PRO A 445 -2.53 -12.71 7.93
N ASP A 446 -2.06 -12.88 9.16
CA ASP A 446 -1.51 -14.13 9.72
C ASP A 446 -2.47 -14.83 10.69
N GLY A 447 -3.71 -14.33 10.78
CA GLY A 447 -4.77 -14.88 11.63
C GLY A 447 -4.80 -14.34 13.06
N LEU A 448 -3.90 -13.43 13.45
CA LEU A 448 -4.04 -12.67 14.70
C LEU A 448 -5.16 -11.64 14.57
N ALA A 449 -5.86 -11.40 15.68
CA ALA A 449 -6.93 -10.42 15.75
C ALA A 449 -6.36 -9.04 16.00
N ARG A 450 -6.20 -8.24 14.94
CA ARG A 450 -5.68 -6.88 15.02
C ARG A 450 -6.76 -5.84 14.82
N GLY A 451 -6.58 -4.65 15.39
CA GLY A 451 -7.41 -3.47 15.11
C GLY A 451 -6.55 -2.31 14.59
N ILE A 452 -7.00 -1.63 13.54
CA ILE A 452 -6.51 -0.28 13.19
C ILE A 452 -7.39 0.72 13.91
N TYR A 453 -6.80 1.56 14.76
CA TYR A 453 -7.49 2.73 15.29
C TYR A 453 -7.46 3.85 14.25
N THR A 454 -8.62 4.45 14.01
CA THR A 454 -8.74 5.72 13.28
C THR A 454 -9.62 6.64 14.08
N GLY A 455 -9.07 7.75 14.54
CA GLY A 455 -9.77 8.73 15.36
C GLY A 455 -8.90 9.95 15.59
N PHE A 456 -9.23 10.75 16.60
CA PHE A 456 -8.47 11.95 16.91
C PHE A 456 -7.18 11.60 17.65
N LEU A 457 -6.04 11.87 17.02
CA LEU A 457 -4.72 11.69 17.63
C LEU A 457 -4.36 12.93 18.45
N HIS A 458 -4.89 13.00 19.67
CA HIS A 458 -4.60 14.08 20.62
C HIS A 458 -4.40 13.53 22.04
N PRO A 459 -3.39 14.02 22.81
CA PRO A 459 -3.12 13.57 24.18
C PRO A 459 -4.35 13.54 25.09
N SER A 460 -5.19 14.58 25.04
CA SER A 460 -6.39 14.69 25.89
C SER A 460 -7.55 13.78 25.49
N PHE A 461 -7.47 13.12 24.33
CA PHE A 461 -8.58 12.38 23.75
C PHE A 461 -8.32 10.88 23.69
N ILE A 462 -7.13 10.49 23.20
CA ILE A 462 -6.81 9.11 22.84
C ILE A 462 -6.80 8.14 24.04
N SER A 463 -6.48 8.62 25.24
CA SER A 463 -6.49 7.82 26.47
C SER A 463 -7.90 7.43 26.90
N ASN A 464 -8.93 8.20 26.52
CA ASN A 464 -10.30 7.98 26.98
C ASN A 464 -10.95 6.71 26.41
N SER A 465 -10.49 6.29 25.23
CA SER A 465 -11.09 5.20 24.46
C SER A 465 -10.05 4.34 23.75
N ALA A 466 -9.11 4.97 23.04
CA ALA A 466 -8.29 4.26 22.07
C ALA A 466 -7.19 3.39 22.70
N LEU A 467 -6.50 3.86 23.74
CA LEU A 467 -5.41 3.09 24.35
C LEU A 467 -5.90 1.80 25.02
N GLY A 468 -7.06 1.86 25.69
CA GLY A 468 -7.70 0.69 26.30
C GLY A 468 -8.11 -0.39 25.30
N LEU A 469 -8.32 -0.06 24.01
CA LEU A 469 -8.60 -1.04 22.96
C LEU A 469 -7.48 -2.06 22.77
N SER A 470 -6.24 -1.72 23.17
CA SER A 470 -5.10 -2.64 23.08
C SER A 470 -5.29 -3.94 23.89
N LEU A 471 -6.22 -3.96 24.84
CA LEU A 471 -6.60 -5.15 25.61
C LEU A 471 -7.58 -6.09 24.90
N TYR A 472 -8.28 -5.59 23.88
CA TYR A 472 -9.34 -6.33 23.17
C TYR A 472 -8.83 -7.08 21.94
N PHE A 473 -7.61 -6.77 21.49
CA PHE A 473 -6.96 -7.31 20.31
C PHE A 473 -5.61 -7.95 20.66
N ASP A 474 -5.08 -8.77 19.76
CA ASP A 474 -3.70 -9.28 19.86
C ASP A 474 -2.66 -8.18 19.67
N GLU A 475 -3.04 -7.14 18.93
CA GLU A 475 -2.23 -5.98 18.58
C GLU A 475 -3.15 -4.86 18.07
N LEU A 476 -2.98 -3.65 18.58
CA LEU A 476 -3.65 -2.43 18.11
C LEU A 476 -2.66 -1.61 17.28
N LEU A 477 -3.08 -1.12 16.12
CA LEU A 477 -2.27 -0.29 15.25
C LEU A 477 -2.76 1.15 15.34
N ILE A 478 -1.84 2.07 15.63
CA ILE A 478 -2.11 3.50 15.76
C ILE A 478 -1.11 4.24 14.86
N GLU A 479 -1.57 5.28 14.15
CA GLU A 479 -0.67 6.12 13.35
C GLU A 479 0.22 6.98 14.25
N HIS A 480 1.48 7.13 13.86
CA HIS A 480 2.50 7.85 14.60
C HIS A 480 2.18 9.34 14.68
N PRO A 481 2.31 10.01 15.84
CA PRO A 481 1.89 11.40 15.99
C PRO A 481 2.79 12.41 15.27
N PHE A 482 4.08 12.10 15.04
CA PHE A 482 4.99 13.01 14.35
C PHE A 482 4.73 13.10 12.84
N ILE A 483 4.72 14.32 12.33
CA ILE A 483 4.74 14.61 10.89
C ILE A 483 6.15 14.36 10.34
N HIS A 484 6.24 13.78 9.16
CA HIS A 484 7.53 13.54 8.53
C HIS A 484 8.08 14.85 7.92
N PRO A 485 9.28 15.32 8.35
CA PRO A 485 9.76 16.66 7.97
C PRO A 485 10.04 16.82 6.47
N ARG A 486 10.40 15.74 5.77
CA ARG A 486 10.67 15.77 4.31
C ARG A 486 9.46 15.51 3.41
N THR A 487 8.25 15.40 3.96
CA THR A 487 7.03 15.17 3.17
C THR A 487 6.16 16.40 3.04
N VAL A 488 6.52 17.47 3.76
CA VAL A 488 5.98 18.83 3.64
C VAL A 488 6.92 19.73 2.84
N ASN A 489 6.43 20.85 2.31
CA ASN A 489 7.28 21.83 1.64
C ASN A 489 8.32 22.42 2.62
N LYS A 490 9.47 22.87 2.09
CA LYS A 490 10.57 23.43 2.91
C LYS A 490 10.10 24.54 3.84
N GLU A 491 9.22 25.44 3.36
CA GLU A 491 8.64 26.55 4.14
C GLU A 491 7.77 26.09 5.35
N PHE A 492 7.26 24.86 5.31
CA PHE A 492 6.50 24.25 6.39
C PHE A 492 7.30 23.18 7.13
N SER A 493 8.58 22.96 6.83
CA SER A 493 9.35 21.89 7.45
C SER A 493 9.76 22.25 8.89
N PRO A 494 9.59 21.35 9.88
CA PRO A 494 10.08 21.59 11.23
C PRO A 494 11.61 21.56 11.33
N LEU A 495 12.32 21.12 10.28
CA LEU A 495 13.79 21.21 10.23
C LEU A 495 14.28 22.62 9.84
N GLU A 496 13.47 23.36 9.08
CA GLU A 496 13.77 24.72 8.63
C GLU A 496 13.13 25.77 9.55
N HIS A 497 11.91 25.50 10.02
CA HIS A 497 11.10 26.41 10.83
C HIS A 497 10.62 25.77 12.15
N PRO A 498 11.52 25.26 13.01
CA PRO A 498 11.16 24.59 14.27
C PRO A 498 10.29 25.43 15.21
N LYS A 499 10.45 26.76 15.20
CA LYS A 499 9.69 27.71 16.03
C LYS A 499 8.17 27.60 15.83
N THR A 500 7.71 27.39 14.59
CA THR A 500 6.28 27.30 14.28
C THR A 500 5.66 26.01 14.81
N TYR A 501 6.48 25.02 15.18
CA TYR A 501 6.05 23.71 15.66
C TYR A 501 5.98 23.58 17.18
N ARG A 502 6.32 24.61 17.97
CA ARG A 502 6.41 24.48 19.44
C ARG A 502 5.16 23.85 20.06
N GLN A 503 3.95 24.29 19.67
CA GLN A 503 2.71 23.72 20.20
C GLN A 503 2.46 22.28 19.73
N GLU A 504 2.62 22.01 18.43
CA GLU A 504 2.41 20.67 17.87
C GLU A 504 3.45 19.65 18.35
N PHE A 505 4.67 20.11 18.61
CA PHE A 505 5.76 19.31 19.17
C PHE A 505 5.40 18.81 20.58
N LEU A 506 4.87 19.68 21.44
CA LEU A 506 4.41 19.28 22.78
C LEU A 506 3.32 18.21 22.72
N LYS A 507 2.32 18.41 21.85
CA LYS A 507 1.24 17.43 21.63
C LYS A 507 1.79 16.09 21.15
N SER A 508 2.67 16.12 20.15
CA SER A 508 3.27 14.93 19.56
C SER A 508 4.16 14.17 20.55
N VAL A 509 4.98 14.87 21.34
CA VAL A 509 5.86 14.28 22.36
C VAL A 509 5.05 13.65 23.49
N ILE A 510 4.09 14.37 24.07
CA ILE A 510 3.26 13.83 25.16
C ILE A 510 2.49 12.60 24.68
N LEU A 511 1.86 12.69 23.50
CA LEU A 511 1.13 11.57 22.92
C LEU A 511 2.04 10.36 22.68
N PHE A 512 3.21 10.59 22.10
CA PHE A 512 4.19 9.55 21.84
C PHE A 512 4.62 8.86 23.14
N MET A 513 5.01 9.63 24.16
CA MET A 513 5.40 9.09 25.47
C MET A 513 4.28 8.28 26.13
N ALA A 514 3.03 8.73 26.05
CA ALA A 514 1.89 8.00 26.59
C ALA A 514 1.70 6.63 25.92
N ILE A 515 1.98 6.51 24.61
CA ILE A 515 1.79 5.25 23.87
C ILE A 515 2.97 4.27 24.08
N MET A 516 4.18 4.78 24.32
CA MET A 516 5.41 3.96 24.31
C MET A 516 5.41 2.73 25.25
N PRO A 517 4.86 2.77 26.48
CA PRO A 517 4.78 1.57 27.32
C PRO A 517 4.01 0.42 26.67
N LEU A 518 2.98 0.72 25.87
CA LEU A 518 2.20 -0.28 25.14
C LEU A 518 2.95 -0.82 23.92
N VAL A 519 3.77 0.02 23.28
CA VAL A 519 4.68 -0.38 22.18
C VAL A 519 5.78 -1.29 22.71
N GLU A 520 6.34 -0.99 23.87
CA GLU A 520 7.33 -1.82 24.55
C GLU A 520 6.80 -3.23 24.83
N GLN A 521 5.55 -3.35 25.28
CA GLN A 521 4.91 -4.64 25.54
C GLN A 521 4.39 -5.35 24.28
N GLY A 522 4.44 -4.71 23.12
CA GLY A 522 3.93 -5.27 21.85
C GLY A 522 2.41 -5.40 21.81
N LEU A 523 1.71 -4.53 22.55
CA LEU A 523 0.26 -4.35 22.51
C LEU A 523 -0.14 -3.33 21.44
N VAL A 524 0.72 -2.34 21.18
CA VAL A 524 0.52 -1.32 20.15
C VAL A 524 1.65 -1.37 19.12
N THR A 525 1.31 -1.33 17.84
CA THR A 525 2.24 -0.99 16.75
C THR A 525 1.96 0.43 16.28
N LEU A 526 2.89 1.33 16.60
CA LEU A 526 2.81 2.75 16.26
C LEU A 526 3.51 3.00 14.92
N PHE A 527 2.75 3.07 13.82
CA PHE A 527 3.29 3.08 12.46
C PHE A 527 3.29 4.50 11.86
N PRO A 528 4.29 4.90 11.07
CA PRO A 528 4.24 6.17 10.32
C PRO A 528 3.22 6.11 9.17
N ASP A 529 2.63 7.24 8.79
CA ASP A 529 1.71 7.32 7.65
C ASP A 529 2.38 6.74 6.37
N PRO A 530 1.78 5.71 5.73
CA PRO A 530 2.28 5.12 4.48
C PRO A 530 2.49 6.12 3.35
N CYS A 531 1.70 7.20 3.30
CA CYS A 531 1.82 8.26 2.30
C CYS A 531 3.16 9.02 2.37
N ASN A 532 3.93 8.85 3.45
CA ASN A 532 5.27 9.42 3.56
C ASN A 532 6.31 8.70 2.70
N PHE A 533 6.05 7.43 2.32
CA PHE A 533 6.99 6.56 1.62
C PHE A 533 6.54 6.22 0.19
N ASP A 534 5.25 6.41 -0.10
CA ASP A 534 4.66 6.20 -1.42
C ASP A 534 3.90 7.45 -1.84
N PHE A 535 4.57 8.30 -2.64
CA PHE A 535 3.99 9.54 -3.15
C PHE A 535 2.82 9.30 -4.11
N HIS A 536 2.85 8.19 -4.86
CA HIS A 536 1.74 7.84 -5.73
C HIS A 536 0.51 7.47 -4.91
N LEU A 537 0.67 6.66 -3.86
CA LEU A 537 -0.39 6.37 -2.88
C LEU A 537 -0.94 7.67 -2.28
N ARG A 538 -0.07 8.60 -1.88
CA ARG A 538 -0.47 9.89 -1.33
C ARG A 538 -1.34 10.70 -2.28
N ASP A 539 -0.92 10.85 -3.53
CA ASP A 539 -1.64 11.64 -4.53
C ASP A 539 -2.99 11.00 -4.87
N GLN A 540 -3.03 9.67 -5.02
CA GLN A 540 -4.28 8.93 -5.23
C GLN A 540 -5.23 9.08 -4.03
N MET A 541 -4.71 8.93 -2.81
CA MET A 541 -5.47 9.11 -1.58
C MET A 541 -6.06 10.53 -1.49
N PHE A 542 -5.29 11.57 -1.81
CA PHE A 542 -5.79 12.95 -1.75
C PHE A 542 -6.92 13.22 -2.73
N GLU A 543 -6.81 12.73 -3.97
CA GLU A 543 -7.90 12.84 -4.95
C GLU A 543 -9.18 12.14 -4.48
N MET A 544 -9.03 10.94 -3.91
CA MET A 544 -10.15 10.17 -3.35
C MET A 544 -10.79 10.88 -2.16
N ALA A 545 -9.98 11.37 -1.21
CA ALA A 545 -10.46 12.10 -0.04
C ALA A 545 -11.19 13.40 -0.45
N LYS A 546 -10.65 14.14 -1.43
CA LYS A 546 -11.26 15.36 -1.97
C LYS A 546 -12.61 15.09 -2.63
N PHE A 547 -12.72 14.01 -3.40
CA PHE A 547 -14.00 13.60 -3.99
C PHE A 547 -15.01 13.23 -2.90
N ARG A 548 -14.59 12.42 -1.92
CA ARG A 548 -15.46 11.97 -0.81
C ARG A 548 -15.92 13.14 0.08
N SER A 549 -15.06 14.13 0.35
CA SER A 549 -15.39 15.28 1.20
C SER A 549 -16.45 16.21 0.60
N GLN A 550 -16.77 16.09 -0.70
CA GLN A 550 -17.87 16.85 -1.31
C GLN A 550 -19.24 16.42 -0.77
N GLY A 551 -19.37 15.16 -0.33
CA GLY A 551 -20.63 14.57 0.13
C GLY A 551 -20.79 14.48 1.66
N MET A 552 -19.72 14.71 2.43
CA MET A 552 -19.73 14.59 3.90
C MET A 552 -18.80 15.63 4.53
N ARG A 553 -19.31 16.39 5.51
CA ARG A 553 -18.52 17.34 6.32
C ARG A 553 -18.42 16.86 7.76
N VAL A 554 -17.31 17.18 8.41
CA VAL A 554 -17.16 16.99 9.85
C VAL A 554 -17.96 18.08 10.55
N ASP A 555 -18.86 17.68 11.44
CA ASP A 555 -19.58 18.58 12.34
C ASP A 555 -18.94 18.47 13.74
N PRO A 556 -18.28 19.53 14.24
CA PRO A 556 -17.66 19.50 15.57
C PRO A 556 -18.62 19.22 16.72
N ASP A 557 -19.91 19.55 16.56
CA ASP A 557 -20.92 19.38 17.61
C ASP A 557 -21.41 17.93 17.70
N GLU A 558 -21.24 17.15 16.62
CA GLU A 558 -21.55 15.72 16.60
C GLU A 558 -20.42 14.85 17.13
N GLU A 559 -19.19 15.37 17.18
CA GLU A 559 -18.01 14.65 17.66
C GLU A 559 -17.81 14.89 19.16
N PRO A 560 -17.97 13.85 20.01
CA PRO A 560 -17.85 14.01 21.45
C PRO A 560 -16.51 14.63 21.85
N GLY A 561 -16.53 15.73 22.61
CA GLY A 561 -15.32 16.39 23.12
C GLY A 561 -14.49 17.19 22.10
N LEU A 562 -14.84 17.18 20.80
CA LEU A 562 -14.07 17.92 19.78
C LEU A 562 -14.20 19.43 19.94
N ALA A 563 -15.42 19.94 20.18
CA ALA A 563 -15.64 21.37 20.42
C ALA A 563 -14.84 21.88 21.63
N GLU A 564 -14.72 21.08 22.69
CA GLU A 564 -13.94 21.44 23.88
C GLU A 564 -12.44 21.45 23.59
N LEU A 565 -11.96 20.46 22.83
CA LEU A 565 -10.58 20.43 22.36
C LEU A 565 -10.24 21.68 21.52
N MET A 566 -11.14 22.10 20.64
CA MET A 566 -10.96 23.30 19.83
C MET A 566 -10.92 24.57 20.68
N LYS A 567 -11.74 24.66 21.73
CA LYS A 567 -11.71 25.78 22.69
C LYS A 567 -10.40 25.82 23.47
N ASP A 568 -9.90 24.68 23.94
CA ASP A 568 -8.62 24.58 24.63
C ASP A 568 -7.47 25.05 23.75
N ASP A 569 -7.43 24.62 22.50
CA ASP A 569 -6.39 25.04 21.55
C ASP A 569 -6.50 26.53 21.19
N HIS A 570 -7.72 27.06 21.09
CA HIS A 570 -7.94 28.49 20.92
C HIS A 570 -7.45 29.28 22.14
N LYS A 571 -7.77 28.82 23.36
CA LYS A 571 -7.30 29.41 24.61
C LYS A 571 -5.76 29.42 24.67
N ARG A 572 -5.10 28.31 24.32
CA ARG A 572 -3.62 28.24 24.25
C ARG A 572 -3.05 29.27 23.27
N SER A 573 -3.66 29.38 22.10
CA SER A 573 -3.25 30.35 21.06
C SER A 573 -3.40 31.79 21.55
N MET A 574 -4.49 32.09 22.26
CA MET A 574 -4.72 33.42 22.85
C MET A 574 -3.69 33.73 23.93
N LEU A 575 -3.45 32.79 24.86
CA LEU A 575 -2.49 32.95 25.95
C LEU A 575 -1.03 33.05 25.49
N LEU A 576 -0.73 32.70 24.24
CA LEU A 576 0.61 32.84 23.65
C LEU A 576 0.92 34.27 23.18
N LEU A 577 -0.09 35.14 23.13
CA LEU A 577 0.08 36.54 22.73
C LEU A 577 1.09 37.26 23.65
N PRO A 578 1.87 38.21 23.12
CA PRO A 578 2.74 39.06 23.94
C PRO A 578 1.93 39.74 25.06
N ARG A 579 2.53 39.92 26.24
CA ARG A 579 1.85 40.48 27.43
C ARG A 579 1.12 41.80 27.14
N GLU A 580 1.73 42.69 26.36
CA GLU A 580 1.10 43.94 25.91
C GLU A 580 -0.11 43.75 24.96
N ALA A 581 -0.10 42.70 24.14
CA ALA A 581 -1.24 42.36 23.31
C ALA A 581 -2.39 41.77 24.14
N LEU A 582 -2.07 40.95 25.15
CA LEU A 582 -3.04 40.46 26.14
C LEU A 582 -3.66 41.62 26.93
N ARG A 583 -2.82 42.55 27.44
CA ARG A 583 -3.26 43.77 28.14
C ARG A 583 -4.29 44.54 27.31
N ARG A 584 -4.00 44.77 26.03
CA ARG A 584 -4.93 45.43 25.10
C ARG A 584 -6.23 44.65 24.88
N GLN A 585 -6.19 43.31 24.83
CA GLN A 585 -7.41 42.50 24.72
C GLN A 585 -8.27 42.58 25.97
N VAL A 586 -7.65 42.53 27.16
CA VAL A 586 -8.34 42.65 28.45
C VAL A 586 -9.05 43.99 28.53
N LEU A 587 -8.33 45.10 28.31
CA LEU A 587 -8.91 46.46 28.34
C LEU A 587 -9.97 46.68 27.25
N ARG A 588 -9.91 45.95 26.12
CA ARG A 588 -10.95 46.03 25.09
C ARG A 588 -12.25 45.36 25.53
N ASN A 589 -12.17 44.25 26.24
CA ASN A 589 -13.34 43.47 26.65
C ASN A 589 -13.89 43.92 28.01
N SER A 590 -13.04 44.50 28.85
CA SER A 590 -13.35 45.01 30.19
C SER A 590 -12.62 46.34 30.43
N PRO A 591 -13.04 47.45 29.76
CA PRO A 591 -12.40 48.76 29.86
C PRO A 591 -12.47 49.42 31.24
N GLU A 592 -13.33 48.90 32.12
CA GLU A 592 -13.55 49.38 33.48
C GLU A 592 -12.50 48.93 34.50
N LEU A 593 -11.63 47.97 34.15
CA LEU A 593 -10.59 47.45 35.05
C LEU A 593 -9.48 48.48 35.29
N ASP A 594 -9.06 48.62 36.55
CA ASP A 594 -7.89 49.42 36.90
C ASP A 594 -6.58 48.70 36.59
N GLU A 595 -5.45 49.43 36.63
CA GLU A 595 -4.15 48.88 36.24
C GLU A 595 -3.73 47.68 37.09
N LYS A 596 -4.06 47.67 38.38
CA LYS A 596 -3.74 46.57 39.27
C LYS A 596 -4.55 45.32 38.92
N ALA A 597 -5.84 45.45 38.70
CA ALA A 597 -6.71 44.34 38.31
C ALA A 597 -6.31 43.75 36.95
N VAL A 598 -5.84 44.59 36.02
CA VAL A 598 -5.29 44.13 34.74
C VAL A 598 -4.02 43.31 34.95
N GLU A 599 -3.07 43.78 35.76
CA GLU A 599 -1.84 43.03 36.05
C GLU A 599 -2.12 41.71 36.79
N ASP A 600 -2.99 41.72 37.81
CA ASP A 600 -3.39 40.50 38.54
C ASP A 600 -4.00 39.45 37.57
N LEU A 601 -4.74 39.89 36.56
CA LEU A 601 -5.35 39.01 35.56
C LEU A 601 -4.32 38.47 34.54
N LEU A 602 -3.33 39.28 34.15
CA LEU A 602 -2.21 38.83 33.31
C LEU A 602 -1.34 37.81 34.04
N ASP A 603 -1.08 37.98 35.33
CA ASP A 603 -0.36 37.01 36.15
C ASP A 603 -1.17 35.71 36.29
N GLY A 604 -2.49 35.81 36.41
CA GLY A 604 -3.40 34.66 36.34
C GLY A 604 -3.31 33.90 35.01
N PHE A 605 -3.15 34.61 33.88
CA PHE A 605 -2.95 34.00 32.56
C PHE A 605 -1.62 33.24 32.47
N GLU A 606 -0.54 33.77 33.04
CA GLU A 606 0.74 33.05 33.11
C GLU A 606 0.63 31.79 33.96
N MET A 607 -0.04 31.86 35.11
CA MET A 607 -0.31 30.68 35.94
C MET A 607 -1.13 29.61 35.21
N LEU A 608 -2.14 30.01 34.43
CA LEU A 608 -2.93 29.09 33.61
C LEU A 608 -2.08 28.40 32.53
N ARG A 609 -1.14 29.12 31.90
CA ARG A 609 -0.20 28.52 30.93
C ARG A 609 0.72 27.52 31.60
N GLU A 610 1.24 27.83 32.79
CA GLU A 610 2.11 26.92 33.51
C GLU A 610 1.39 25.63 33.93
N GLN A 611 0.10 25.72 34.30
CA GLN A 611 -0.70 24.55 34.67
C GLN A 611 -1.13 23.67 33.49
N ASP A 612 -1.36 24.24 32.32
CA ASP A 612 -1.73 23.46 31.13
C ASP A 612 -0.50 22.73 30.55
N PRO A 613 -0.44 21.38 30.56
CA PRO A 613 0.72 20.62 30.11
C PRO A 613 1.00 20.77 28.60
N LEU A 614 0.04 21.29 27.81
CA LEU A 614 0.17 21.48 26.37
C LEU A 614 0.41 22.95 25.98
N ALA A 615 0.44 23.87 26.94
CA ALA A 615 0.76 25.27 26.66
C ALA A 615 2.26 25.48 26.47
N VAL A 616 2.60 26.25 25.44
CA VAL A 616 3.97 26.70 25.13
C VAL A 616 4.40 27.71 26.20
N LEU A 617 5.55 27.50 26.83
CA LEU A 617 6.10 28.38 27.88
C LEU A 617 7.26 29.25 27.39
N GLN A 618 7.76 29.00 26.19
CA GLN A 618 8.85 29.75 25.58
C GLN A 618 8.37 31.12 25.11
N GLU A 619 9.17 32.14 25.42
CA GLU A 619 8.94 33.51 24.96
C GLU A 619 9.22 33.66 23.46
N GLY A 620 8.76 34.79 22.90
CA GLY A 620 8.96 35.16 21.51
C GLY A 620 8.29 34.24 20.48
N SER A 621 7.42 33.31 20.91
CA SER A 621 6.84 32.27 20.05
C SER A 621 6.02 32.81 18.86
N LEU A 622 5.53 34.05 18.94
CA LEU A 622 4.77 34.72 17.87
C LEU A 622 5.56 35.84 17.15
N GLU A 623 6.84 36.04 17.47
CA GLU A 623 7.67 37.05 16.80
C GLU A 623 8.04 36.61 15.37
N GLY A 624 8.08 37.56 14.42
CA GLY A 624 8.46 37.29 13.02
C GLY A 624 7.38 37.53 11.97
N GLY A 625 6.26 38.18 12.31
CA GLY A 625 5.21 38.53 11.33
C GLY A 625 4.46 37.30 10.81
N GLU A 626 4.22 37.21 9.49
CA GLU A 626 3.56 36.05 8.86
C GLU A 626 4.30 34.72 9.12
N GLY A 627 5.62 34.76 9.36
CA GLY A 627 6.44 33.58 9.72
C GLY A 627 6.45 33.23 11.21
N GLY A 628 5.80 34.02 12.07
CA GLY A 628 5.74 33.81 13.52
C GLY A 628 4.55 32.96 14.00
N GLY A 629 3.68 32.51 13.09
CA GLY A 629 2.51 31.71 13.43
C GLY A 629 2.85 30.33 14.02
N GLN A 630 1.95 29.78 14.83
CA GLN A 630 2.04 28.39 15.28
C GLN A 630 1.27 27.48 14.32
N PHE A 631 1.88 26.34 13.97
CA PHE A 631 1.27 25.28 13.18
C PHE A 631 0.55 24.30 14.11
N THR A 632 -0.78 24.23 14.01
CA THR A 632 -1.64 23.45 14.91
C THR A 632 -2.65 22.61 14.12
N PRO A 633 -2.22 21.47 13.55
CA PRO A 633 -3.09 20.60 12.77
C PRO A 633 -4.08 19.84 13.66
N PHE A 634 -5.32 19.67 13.18
CA PHE A 634 -6.24 18.69 13.72
C PHE A 634 -6.06 17.34 13.02
N LYS A 635 -5.74 16.29 13.78
CA LYS A 635 -5.37 14.97 13.25
C LYS A 635 -6.47 13.93 13.48
N LEU A 636 -7.38 13.78 12.51
CA LEU A 636 -8.29 12.64 12.40
C LEU A 636 -7.66 11.58 11.48
N ALA A 637 -6.85 10.69 12.06
CA ALA A 637 -5.91 9.84 11.31
C ALA A 637 -5.93 8.36 11.76
N PRO A 638 -5.63 7.41 10.85
CA PRO A 638 -5.52 7.61 9.39
C PRO A 638 -6.87 8.02 8.78
N ASN A 639 -6.86 8.56 7.55
CA ASN A 639 -8.11 8.81 6.84
C ASN A 639 -8.84 7.49 6.44
N PHE A 640 -10.03 7.57 5.85
CA PHE A 640 -10.83 6.39 5.49
C PHE A 640 -10.07 5.44 4.56
N GLU A 641 -9.46 5.98 3.51
CA GLU A 641 -8.73 5.24 2.48
C GLU A 641 -7.54 4.49 3.06
N ILE A 642 -6.72 5.19 3.86
CA ILE A 642 -5.54 4.60 4.49
C ILE A 642 -5.93 3.63 5.61
N SER A 643 -7.04 3.88 6.33
CA SER A 643 -7.59 2.93 7.30
C SER A 643 -7.99 1.61 6.64
N MET A 644 -8.70 1.65 5.52
CA MET A 644 -9.09 0.48 4.73
C MET A 644 -7.87 -0.24 4.15
N TYR A 645 -6.94 0.52 3.56
CA TYR A 645 -5.68 0.01 3.01
C TYR A 645 -4.87 -0.77 4.07
N LEU A 646 -4.64 -0.15 5.24
CA LEU A 646 -3.88 -0.76 6.31
C LEU A 646 -4.60 -1.95 6.93
N ALA A 647 -5.92 -1.87 7.11
CA ALA A 647 -6.71 -2.96 7.65
C ALA A 647 -6.62 -4.21 6.75
N GLN A 648 -6.73 -4.03 5.43
CA GLN A 648 -6.55 -5.12 4.46
C GLN A 648 -5.10 -5.64 4.42
N ALA A 649 -4.10 -4.76 4.42
CA ALA A 649 -2.68 -5.13 4.39
C ALA A 649 -2.23 -5.90 5.64
N THR A 650 -2.86 -5.66 6.79
CA THR A 650 -2.45 -6.23 8.09
C THR A 650 -3.41 -7.30 8.62
N GLY A 651 -4.56 -7.49 7.97
CA GLY A 651 -5.60 -8.40 8.41
C GLY A 651 -6.36 -7.91 9.65
N SER A 652 -6.47 -6.60 9.81
CA SER A 652 -7.08 -5.95 10.97
C SER A 652 -8.56 -5.62 10.74
N CYS A 653 -9.34 -5.49 11.81
CA CYS A 653 -10.58 -4.72 11.77
C CYS A 653 -10.28 -3.22 11.87
N ILE A 654 -11.28 -2.39 11.62
CA ILE A 654 -11.20 -0.94 11.87
C ILE A 654 -11.93 -0.62 13.17
N VAL A 655 -11.34 0.21 14.02
CA VAL A 655 -11.98 0.71 15.23
C VAL A 655 -11.91 2.23 15.25
N THR A 656 -13.03 2.88 15.54
CA THR A 656 -13.14 4.35 15.59
C THR A 656 -13.97 4.78 16.78
N ASP A 657 -13.65 5.93 17.33
CA ASP A 657 -14.47 6.70 18.26
C ASP A 657 -15.05 7.96 17.61
N SER A 658 -14.67 8.27 16.36
CA SER A 658 -15.25 9.34 15.55
C SER A 658 -16.56 8.91 14.89
N VAL A 659 -17.58 9.75 15.06
CA VAL A 659 -18.90 9.62 14.42
C VAL A 659 -18.78 9.78 12.90
N PHE A 660 -17.98 10.74 12.46
CA PHE A 660 -17.70 11.00 11.05
C PHE A 660 -17.08 9.78 10.36
N ARG A 661 -16.01 9.22 10.93
CA ARG A 661 -15.37 8.01 10.38
C ARG A 661 -16.33 6.82 10.39
N TRP A 662 -17.16 6.70 11.41
CA TRP A 662 -18.18 5.65 11.46
C TRP A 662 -19.17 5.75 10.29
N ARG A 663 -19.65 6.94 9.96
CA ARG A 663 -20.57 7.16 8.82
C ARG A 663 -19.95 6.76 7.48
N GLU A 664 -18.66 7.03 7.29
CA GLU A 664 -17.93 6.60 6.09
C GLU A 664 -17.89 5.06 5.99
N LEU A 665 -17.58 4.38 7.10
CA LEU A 665 -17.52 2.92 7.17
C LEU A 665 -18.90 2.29 6.93
N VAL A 666 -19.97 2.85 7.50
CA VAL A 666 -21.36 2.40 7.25
C VAL A 666 -21.71 2.54 5.78
N THR A 667 -21.36 3.68 5.16
CA THR A 667 -21.60 3.95 3.74
C THR A 667 -20.87 2.94 2.85
N ALA A 668 -19.61 2.64 3.16
CA ALA A 668 -18.84 1.64 2.44
C ALA A 668 -19.41 0.22 2.60
N ALA A 669 -19.83 -0.15 3.82
CA ALA A 669 -20.42 -1.46 4.09
C ALA A 669 -21.75 -1.68 3.35
N GLY A 670 -22.56 -0.64 3.18
CA GLY A 670 -23.87 -0.71 2.53
C GLY A 670 -23.84 -1.00 1.02
N ARG A 671 -22.70 -0.79 0.34
CA ARG A 671 -22.58 -0.95 -1.13
C ARG A 671 -22.55 -2.41 -1.61
N GLY A 672 -22.39 -3.39 -0.70
CA GLY A 672 -22.18 -4.81 -1.05
C GLY A 672 -23.07 -5.82 -0.32
N THR A 673 -24.01 -5.41 0.53
CA THR A 673 -24.84 -6.33 1.30
C THR A 673 -26.02 -6.87 0.48
N GLN A 674 -25.92 -8.12 0.04
CA GLN A 674 -27.06 -8.96 -0.34
C GLN A 674 -27.22 -10.08 0.70
N GLY A 675 -28.34 -10.10 1.41
CA GLY A 675 -28.66 -11.13 2.41
C GLY A 675 -28.61 -10.67 3.87
N ALA A 676 -29.04 -11.54 4.78
CA ALA A 676 -29.04 -11.27 6.22
C ALA A 676 -27.60 -11.21 6.77
N PRO A 677 -27.28 -10.28 7.69
CA PRO A 677 -25.95 -10.16 8.25
C PRO A 677 -25.60 -11.39 9.12
N PRO A 678 -24.38 -11.94 9.02
CA PRO A 678 -23.92 -13.01 9.90
C PRO A 678 -23.80 -12.52 11.35
N LEU A 679 -23.70 -13.46 12.29
CA LEU A 679 -23.39 -13.16 13.70
C LEU A 679 -24.38 -12.18 14.36
N SER A 680 -25.64 -12.15 13.93
CA SER A 680 -26.65 -11.18 14.38
C SER A 680 -26.85 -11.20 15.91
N GLN A 681 -26.84 -12.39 16.52
CA GLN A 681 -26.97 -12.54 17.97
C GLN A 681 -25.73 -12.04 18.73
N LEU A 682 -24.54 -12.28 18.20
CA LEU A 682 -23.29 -11.78 18.79
C LEU A 682 -23.25 -10.26 18.68
N ARG A 683 -23.60 -9.70 17.51
CA ARG A 683 -23.72 -8.26 17.28
C ARG A 683 -24.65 -7.62 18.32
N ALA A 684 -25.88 -8.14 18.45
CA ALA A 684 -26.83 -7.63 19.44
C ALA A 684 -26.29 -7.74 20.87
N GLY A 685 -25.61 -8.86 21.19
CA GLY A 685 -24.96 -9.04 22.48
C GLY A 685 -23.85 -8.02 22.76
N MET A 686 -23.03 -7.69 21.76
CA MET A 686 -22.00 -6.66 21.87
C MET A 686 -22.61 -5.26 21.97
N GLU A 687 -23.59 -4.93 21.14
CA GLU A 687 -24.25 -3.61 21.15
C GLU A 687 -25.02 -3.32 22.45
N GLN A 688 -25.48 -4.37 23.16
CA GLN A 688 -26.16 -4.27 24.46
C GLN A 688 -25.22 -4.35 25.67
N ALA A 689 -23.94 -4.63 25.47
CA ALA A 689 -22.96 -4.74 26.55
C ALA A 689 -22.37 -3.37 26.93
N ASP A 690 -21.97 -3.22 28.19
CA ASP A 690 -21.26 -2.03 28.68
C ASP A 690 -19.77 -2.37 28.74
N PHE A 691 -19.03 -1.94 27.72
CA PHE A 691 -17.59 -2.17 27.64
C PHE A 691 -16.86 -1.25 28.60
N ILE A 692 -15.72 -1.74 29.10
CA ILE A 692 -14.87 -0.97 30.01
C ILE A 692 -13.49 -0.74 29.41
N PHE A 693 -12.98 0.48 29.49
CA PHE A 693 -11.65 0.82 28.98
C PHE A 693 -10.84 1.49 30.10
N PRO A 694 -9.70 0.92 30.52
CA PRO A 694 -8.80 1.62 31.42
C PRO A 694 -8.20 2.83 30.71
N TYR A 695 -8.12 3.96 31.41
CA TYR A 695 -7.58 5.21 30.85
C TYR A 695 -6.08 5.36 31.08
N ASP A 696 -5.59 4.84 32.21
CA ASP A 696 -4.19 4.94 32.59
C ASP A 696 -3.37 3.84 31.91
N VAL A 697 -2.25 4.25 31.31
CA VAL A 697 -1.40 3.35 30.52
C VAL A 697 -0.72 2.28 31.38
N GLN A 698 -0.40 2.59 32.64
CA GLN A 698 0.18 1.61 33.56
C GLN A 698 -0.86 0.57 34.00
N GLU A 699 -2.11 0.99 34.18
CA GLU A 699 -3.23 0.08 34.43
C GLU A 699 -3.47 -0.85 33.23
N ILE A 700 -3.47 -0.31 32.00
CA ILE A 700 -3.58 -1.12 30.77
C ILE A 700 -2.47 -2.18 30.73
N ALA A 701 -1.22 -1.76 30.93
CA ALA A 701 -0.06 -2.64 31.01
C ALA A 701 -0.23 -3.75 32.09
N ALA A 702 -0.70 -3.37 33.28
CA ALA A 702 -0.92 -4.31 34.38
C ALA A 702 -2.02 -5.34 34.05
N PHE A 703 -3.12 -4.90 33.44
CA PHE A 703 -4.20 -5.80 33.00
C PHE A 703 -3.74 -6.78 31.92
N ALA A 704 -2.93 -6.31 30.97
CA ALA A 704 -2.32 -7.16 29.94
C ALA A 704 -1.41 -8.23 30.56
N GLY A 705 -0.51 -7.83 31.47
CA GLY A 705 0.39 -8.75 32.18
C GLY A 705 -0.35 -9.80 33.01
N ARG A 706 -1.44 -9.42 33.68
CA ARG A 706 -2.33 -10.33 34.44
C ARG A 706 -3.28 -11.13 33.56
N ARG A 707 -3.31 -10.86 32.25
CA ARG A 707 -4.17 -11.51 31.25
C ARG A 707 -5.67 -11.41 31.55
N VAL A 708 -6.12 -10.31 32.15
CA VAL A 708 -7.53 -10.10 32.54
C VAL A 708 -8.45 -10.08 31.33
N PHE A 709 -8.01 -9.48 30.22
CA PHE A 709 -8.80 -9.32 28.99
C PHE A 709 -8.57 -10.42 27.94
N ARG A 710 -7.80 -11.48 28.26
CA ARG A 710 -7.32 -12.48 27.29
C ARG A 710 -8.40 -13.17 26.44
N GLY A 711 -9.64 -13.22 26.92
CA GLY A 711 -10.75 -13.83 26.19
C GLY A 711 -11.21 -13.02 24.97
N TYR A 712 -11.00 -11.69 24.95
CA TYR A 712 -11.42 -10.86 23.82
C TYR A 712 -10.62 -11.14 22.54
N PRO A 713 -9.27 -11.17 22.56
CA PRO A 713 -8.51 -11.55 21.35
C PRO A 713 -8.90 -12.93 20.80
N ASP A 714 -9.20 -13.91 21.67
CA ASP A 714 -9.69 -15.24 21.25
C ASP A 714 -11.02 -15.16 20.50
N ILE A 715 -11.98 -14.40 21.01
CA ILE A 715 -13.28 -14.17 20.35
C ILE A 715 -13.07 -13.46 19.02
N MET A 716 -12.27 -12.38 18.98
CA MET A 716 -12.01 -11.63 17.76
C MET A 716 -11.35 -12.49 16.67
N ARG A 717 -10.40 -13.37 17.03
CA ARG A 717 -9.81 -14.34 16.09
C ARG A 717 -10.85 -15.27 15.48
N LYS A 718 -11.78 -15.77 16.31
CA LYS A 718 -12.89 -16.62 15.86
C LYS A 718 -13.83 -15.87 14.92
N VAL A 719 -14.16 -14.62 15.25
CA VAL A 719 -14.98 -13.74 14.40
C VAL A 719 -14.30 -13.50 13.06
N PHE A 720 -13.02 -13.11 13.05
CA PHE A 720 -12.28 -12.82 11.82
C PHE A 720 -12.22 -14.05 10.92
N LYS A 721 -11.83 -15.20 11.47
CA LYS A 721 -11.78 -16.46 10.73
C LYS A 721 -13.15 -16.85 10.16
N TYR A 722 -14.21 -16.62 10.92
CA TYR A 722 -15.58 -16.88 10.48
C TYR A 722 -15.97 -15.97 9.31
N LEU A 723 -15.81 -14.66 9.46
CA LEU A 723 -16.17 -13.67 8.44
C LEU A 723 -15.36 -13.86 7.15
N SER A 724 -14.05 -14.13 7.24
CA SER A 724 -13.22 -14.40 6.04
C SER A 724 -13.65 -15.67 5.29
N ALA A 725 -14.22 -16.66 5.98
CA ALA A 725 -14.71 -17.90 5.38
C ALA A 725 -16.18 -17.83 4.94
N PHE A 726 -16.95 -16.86 5.43
CA PHE A 726 -18.39 -16.76 5.25
C PHE A 726 -18.83 -16.68 3.78
N PRO A 727 -18.20 -15.90 2.88
CA PRO A 727 -18.62 -15.81 1.47
C PRO A 727 -18.67 -17.16 0.75
N LYS A 728 -17.84 -18.12 1.16
CA LYS A 728 -17.82 -19.48 0.59
C LYS A 728 -18.59 -20.49 1.43
N GLY A 729 -18.57 -20.34 2.76
CA GLY A 729 -19.09 -21.34 3.69
C GLY A 729 -20.53 -21.13 4.14
N GLY A 730 -21.08 -19.93 3.99
CA GLY A 730 -22.41 -19.58 4.49
C GLY A 730 -22.54 -19.63 6.02
N ALA A 731 -23.79 -19.54 6.50
CA ALA A 731 -24.11 -19.46 7.92
C ALA A 731 -23.92 -20.79 8.66
N LYS A 732 -23.39 -20.72 9.89
CA LYS A 732 -23.20 -21.87 10.79
C LYS A 732 -23.86 -21.62 12.16
N PRO A 733 -25.19 -21.84 12.31
CA PRO A 733 -25.95 -21.41 13.48
C PRO A 733 -25.38 -21.87 14.84
N ASN A 734 -24.95 -23.12 14.95
CA ASN A 734 -24.37 -23.66 16.19
C ASN A 734 -23.07 -22.97 16.59
N PHE A 735 -22.23 -22.64 15.60
CA PHE A 735 -20.99 -21.90 15.84
C PHE A 735 -21.28 -20.46 16.26
N GLU A 736 -22.22 -19.79 15.58
CA GLU A 736 -22.63 -18.41 15.93
C GLU A 736 -23.22 -18.34 17.35
N ALA A 737 -24.10 -19.27 17.71
CA ALA A 737 -24.68 -19.35 19.05
C ALA A 737 -23.62 -19.63 20.13
N SER A 738 -22.69 -20.55 19.87
CA SER A 738 -21.57 -20.84 20.77
C SER A 738 -20.68 -19.61 20.97
N LEU A 739 -20.40 -18.86 19.91
CA LEU A 739 -19.55 -17.67 19.96
C LEU A 739 -20.22 -16.55 20.78
N ASN A 740 -21.53 -16.35 20.62
CA ASN A 740 -22.29 -15.41 21.43
C ASN A 740 -22.30 -15.80 22.93
N ALA A 741 -22.52 -17.08 23.24
CA ALA A 741 -22.49 -17.57 24.63
C ALA A 741 -21.09 -17.44 25.26
N GLU A 742 -20.04 -17.66 24.48
CA GLU A 742 -18.66 -17.42 24.89
C GLU A 742 -18.42 -15.94 25.18
N PHE A 743 -18.83 -15.04 24.28
CA PHE A 743 -18.74 -13.59 24.49
C PHE A 743 -19.39 -13.14 25.79
N LYS A 744 -20.64 -13.55 26.05
CA LYS A 744 -21.36 -13.17 27.28
C LYS A 744 -20.62 -13.60 28.55
N ARG A 745 -20.07 -14.82 28.58
CA ARG A 745 -19.28 -15.31 29.72
C ARG A 745 -17.97 -14.53 29.90
N VAL A 746 -17.22 -14.35 28.82
CA VAL A 746 -15.94 -13.61 28.85
C VAL A 746 -16.21 -12.18 29.32
N HIS A 747 -17.15 -11.48 28.69
CA HIS A 747 -17.50 -10.10 29.01
C HIS A 747 -17.88 -9.94 30.49
N ALA A 748 -18.82 -10.74 30.99
CA ALA A 748 -19.25 -10.67 32.40
C ALA A 748 -18.09 -10.90 33.38
N SER A 749 -17.23 -11.89 33.12
CA SER A 749 -16.09 -12.20 33.98
C SER A 749 -15.03 -11.08 33.95
N THR A 750 -14.71 -10.54 32.78
CA THR A 750 -13.70 -9.49 32.62
C THR A 750 -14.15 -8.19 33.28
N VAL A 751 -15.41 -7.78 33.06
CA VAL A 751 -15.97 -6.56 33.67
C VAL A 751 -15.98 -6.67 35.19
N GLN A 752 -16.36 -7.83 35.72
CA GLN A 752 -16.37 -8.06 37.17
C GLN A 752 -14.96 -7.94 37.77
N VAL A 753 -13.95 -8.53 37.14
CA VAL A 753 -12.56 -8.50 37.63
C VAL A 753 -11.98 -7.09 37.55
N ALA A 754 -12.19 -6.39 36.44
CA ALA A 754 -11.67 -5.05 36.24
C ALA A 754 -12.34 -4.03 37.17
N LYS A 755 -13.66 -4.05 37.37
CA LYS A 755 -14.35 -3.17 38.33
C LYS A 755 -13.88 -3.39 39.78
N LYS A 756 -13.49 -4.62 40.14
CA LYS A 756 -12.94 -4.95 41.47
C LYS A 756 -11.49 -4.50 41.68
N SER A 757 -10.79 -4.09 40.62
CA SER A 757 -9.37 -3.75 40.71
C SER A 757 -9.10 -2.36 41.30
N GLY A 758 -10.10 -1.48 41.36
CA GLY A 758 -9.93 -0.08 41.74
C GLY A 758 -9.35 0.83 40.65
N ALA A 759 -9.09 0.28 39.45
CA ALA A 759 -8.59 1.02 38.30
C ALA A 759 -9.57 2.10 37.81
N GLN A 760 -9.05 3.13 37.13
CA GLN A 760 -9.87 4.16 36.50
C GLN A 760 -10.38 3.65 35.14
N LEU A 761 -11.69 3.49 35.00
CA LEU A 761 -12.34 2.87 33.84
C LEU A 761 -13.37 3.80 33.18
N SER A 762 -13.39 3.88 31.85
CA SER A 762 -14.53 4.38 31.07
C SER A 762 -15.51 3.28 30.82
N GLU A 763 -16.77 3.65 30.78
CA GLU A 763 -17.82 2.83 30.19
C GLU A 763 -18.14 3.35 28.79
N ALA A 764 -18.27 2.43 27.84
CA ALA A 764 -18.64 2.76 26.47
C ALA A 764 -19.56 1.69 25.87
N ARG A 765 -20.37 2.13 24.90
CA ARG A 765 -21.14 1.25 24.02
C ARG A 765 -20.34 0.97 22.76
N VAL A 766 -20.48 -0.24 22.21
CA VAL A 766 -19.79 -0.63 20.97
C VAL A 766 -20.81 -1.01 19.90
N SER A 767 -20.85 -0.23 18.81
CA SER A 767 -21.60 -0.55 17.60
C SER A 767 -20.75 -1.40 16.65
N CYS A 768 -21.37 -2.37 15.97
CA CYS A 768 -20.63 -3.34 15.15
C CYS A 768 -21.09 -3.36 13.68
N LEU A 769 -20.13 -3.36 12.76
CA LEU A 769 -20.33 -3.69 11.34
C LEU A 769 -19.71 -5.05 11.04
N LEU A 770 -20.55 -6.08 10.84
CA LEU A 770 -20.17 -7.45 10.53
C LEU A 770 -20.76 -7.92 9.18
N PRO A 771 -20.42 -7.27 8.05
CA PRO A 771 -20.99 -7.63 6.74
C PRO A 771 -20.49 -9.01 6.24
N ALA A 772 -21.37 -9.78 5.59
CA ALA A 772 -21.08 -11.10 5.05
C ALA A 772 -19.86 -11.16 4.09
N GLY A 773 -19.68 -10.10 3.27
CA GLY A 773 -18.60 -9.98 2.29
C GLY A 773 -17.43 -9.10 2.75
N GLY A 774 -17.40 -8.69 4.02
CA GLY A 774 -16.50 -7.63 4.49
C GLY A 774 -16.92 -6.24 4.01
N ILE A 775 -16.22 -5.22 4.50
CA ILE A 775 -16.33 -3.84 4.05
C ILE A 775 -15.39 -3.70 2.84
N GLN A 776 -15.91 -3.22 1.71
CA GLN A 776 -15.21 -3.22 0.42
C GLN A 776 -15.19 -1.83 -0.20
N ASP A 777 -14.04 -1.51 -0.80
CA ASP A 777 -13.88 -0.41 -1.74
C ASP A 777 -12.89 -0.83 -2.84
N ASN A 778 -13.35 -0.88 -4.09
CA ASN A 778 -12.50 -1.27 -5.23
C ASN A 778 -11.30 -0.34 -5.40
N THR A 779 -11.46 0.94 -5.10
CA THR A 779 -10.37 1.90 -5.20
C THR A 779 -9.26 1.60 -4.19
N VAL A 780 -9.59 1.09 -2.99
CA VAL A 780 -8.59 0.66 -2.00
C VAL A 780 -7.87 -0.62 -2.45
N ASN A 781 -8.58 -1.58 -3.06
CA ASN A 781 -7.95 -2.76 -3.68
C ASN A 781 -6.94 -2.35 -4.75
N ARG A 782 -7.28 -1.32 -5.56
CA ARG A 782 -6.35 -0.71 -6.51
C ARG A 782 -5.13 -0.11 -5.81
N LEU A 783 -5.30 0.66 -4.73
CA LEU A 783 -4.18 1.22 -3.96
C LEU A 783 -3.21 0.13 -3.48
N LEU A 784 -3.74 -0.98 -2.94
CA LEU A 784 -2.92 -2.12 -2.49
C LEU A 784 -2.13 -2.77 -3.64
N LEU A 785 -2.77 -2.94 -4.80
CA LEU A 785 -2.15 -3.47 -6.00
C LEU A 785 -1.03 -2.53 -6.49
N MET A 786 -1.31 -1.23 -6.57
CA MET A 786 -0.34 -0.22 -7.01
C MET A 786 0.85 -0.11 -6.05
N SER A 787 0.65 -0.20 -4.72
CA SER A 787 1.74 -0.23 -3.74
C SER A 787 2.49 -1.56 -3.65
N SER A 788 2.29 -2.51 -4.58
CA SER A 788 3.00 -3.80 -4.61
C SER A 788 2.74 -4.72 -3.41
N SER A 789 1.55 -4.64 -2.80
CA SER A 789 1.14 -5.52 -1.70
C SER A 789 0.80 -6.94 -2.20
N GLU A 790 1.58 -7.94 -1.79
CA GLU A 790 1.39 -9.34 -2.23
C GLU A 790 0.46 -10.16 -1.34
N HIS A 791 0.33 -9.77 -0.08
CA HIS A 791 -0.40 -10.50 0.95
C HIS A 791 -1.31 -9.56 1.71
N HIS A 792 -2.54 -9.40 1.23
CA HIS A 792 -3.58 -8.59 1.83
C HIS A 792 -4.92 -9.31 1.76
N LEU A 793 -5.86 -8.91 2.62
CA LEU A 793 -7.25 -9.34 2.54
C LEU A 793 -7.95 -8.58 1.40
N ALA A 794 -8.89 -9.24 0.74
CA ALA A 794 -9.69 -8.63 -0.34
C ALA A 794 -10.76 -7.63 0.17
N SER A 795 -10.99 -7.61 1.48
CA SER A 795 -11.97 -6.76 2.17
C SER A 795 -11.62 -6.63 3.65
N VAL A 796 -12.03 -5.55 4.30
CA VAL A 796 -11.91 -5.41 5.76
C VAL A 796 -12.96 -6.30 6.43
N PRO A 797 -12.59 -7.17 7.40
CA PRO A 797 -13.52 -8.16 7.95
C PRO A 797 -14.67 -7.53 8.74
N MET A 798 -14.39 -6.52 9.56
CA MET A 798 -15.38 -5.84 10.38
C MET A 798 -14.91 -4.45 10.80
N ALA A 799 -15.84 -3.63 11.29
CA ALA A 799 -15.53 -2.38 11.98
C ALA A 799 -16.31 -2.24 13.29
N LEU A 800 -15.72 -1.53 14.25
CA LEU A 800 -16.30 -1.23 15.55
C LEU A 800 -16.33 0.29 15.77
N PHE A 801 -17.42 0.77 16.34
CA PHE A 801 -17.54 2.16 16.79
C PHE A 801 -17.70 2.20 18.30
N VAL A 802 -16.76 2.86 18.97
CA VAL A 802 -16.73 3.02 20.43
C VAL A 802 -17.37 4.35 20.76
N LYS A 803 -18.55 4.31 21.38
CA LYS A 803 -19.26 5.49 21.86
C LYS A 803 -19.10 5.59 23.38
N GLY A 804 -18.28 6.53 23.84
CA GLY A 804 -18.14 6.81 25.27
C GLY A 804 -19.46 7.27 25.89
N ASN A 805 -19.70 6.92 27.16
CA ASN A 805 -20.89 7.36 27.90
C ASN A 805 -20.83 8.82 28.39
N GLY A 806 -19.85 9.61 27.91
CA GLY A 806 -19.67 11.03 28.28
C GLY A 806 -20.28 11.99 27.27
N ALA A 807 -21.59 12.24 27.36
CA ALA A 807 -22.26 13.41 26.77
C ALA A 807 -23.64 13.70 27.42
N GLU A 808 -23.78 13.45 28.72
CA GLU A 808 -24.80 14.12 29.56
C GLU A 808 -24.07 14.64 30.81
N ARG A 809 -23.39 15.77 30.67
CA ARG A 809 -23.04 16.65 31.78
C ARG A 809 -23.38 18.08 31.41
#